data_AF-A0A2H6GYL3-F1
#
_entry.id   AF-A0A2H6GYL3-F1
#
_cell.length_a   1.000
_cell.length_b   1.000
_cell.length_c   1.000
_cell.angle_alpha   90.00
_cell.angle_beta   90.00
_cell.angle_gamma   90.00
#
_symmetry.space_group_name_H-M   'P 1'
#
loop_
_entity.id
_entity.type
_entity.pdbx_description
1 polymer ?
#
loop_
_entity_poly.entity_id
_entity_poly.type
_entity_poly.pdbx_seq_one_letter_code
_entity_poly.pdbx_strand_id
1 'polypeptide(L)'
;MNPREWDREKAVDVLVLIIIFAFLLSYFTPRLLLSKTITTGGDTASHYYSAYFMKNSLLPAGRLVGWTQGNYAGFPMFQFYFFLPFLVMAVLGYLIPLQIAFKLVSVLGIFLLPAAAYYGMKAMKFRFPIPAFSAALMLPFLFMEANSMWGANIPSTLAGEFTYSISMALTLIFLGVLYREMEKSEGRRSTPLIALLVLITFTHVYTLLFVVITSTYFLAERNRKKLAGNLAFLFKIYFTAFLLTSFWAIPMVAKLDYTTPFAVVWDIKNIYEVFPKNLLPIYLLSALGIVWGLWKKEDKILFITFSLVAAFFLYTVSTRLGIVDIRFIPFLQIYPLLAAAYILGTAASRLRGEWLLPVILVLATILWVNQSVTFIPNWIDWNYEGFEGKAVWPAFNGVNQYLAGGPGDPRVVYEHSQLHNSAGSSRAFESLPLFSGRDTLEGLYMQSTVSSPFIFYIQSEISQVTSCPFPQWPCTRFNPSDAARHLEIFNVGEVIARTDATKVALINHPGYEFEKEIGPYTVFRLTGNKGSYVEVPKYEPVLFETSRWKESAYLWFINLSLLDVPLVFTDDASDPGPFKLVKTDGKLTDIPRVPIERDCTVSESVKDDEITFTTNCVGVPHIVKVSYFPNWKVEGADKIYLVSPSFMLVIPSQEQVRIYYGKTFIDTLGQILTLLGIMLLLFGRRIGPGLDEPLYTKIFEEVLGKIETHKKWIFIAAIVILLGLVLSHSASQKEARLLDDRFGMELALATERYTVCDVRVKNPDLKEECFHDVAVATGDYNLCDVKIKTRELRDDCFKEIAVATGDLNLCQVKIESNTVKAECVEAIENRR
;
A
#
# COMPACT_ATOMS: atom_id res chain seq x y z
N MET A 1 -40.81 -26.08 23.05
CA MET A 1 -40.61 -25.26 21.84
C MET A 1 -41.29 -25.97 20.69
N ASN A 2 -42.21 -25.30 20.00
CA ASN A 2 -43.09 -25.91 19.01
C ASN A 2 -42.36 -25.97 17.66
N PRO A 3 -42.35 -27.11 16.92
CA PRO A 3 -41.68 -27.20 15.61
C PRO A 3 -42.11 -26.10 14.62
N ARG A 4 -43.37 -25.64 14.72
CA ARG A 4 -43.94 -24.55 13.92
C ARG A 4 -43.34 -23.15 14.20
N GLU A 5 -42.78 -22.91 15.38
CA GLU A 5 -42.16 -21.62 15.74
C GLU A 5 -40.76 -21.49 15.13
N TRP A 6 -40.00 -22.59 15.11
CA TRP A 6 -38.67 -22.68 14.52
C TRP A 6 -38.67 -22.41 13.01
N ASP A 7 -39.73 -22.83 12.31
CA ASP A 7 -39.89 -22.54 10.88
C ASP A 7 -40.23 -21.06 10.62
N ARG A 8 -40.95 -20.40 11.56
CA ARG A 8 -41.34 -19.00 11.42
C ARG A 8 -40.17 -18.04 11.58
N GLU A 9 -39.36 -18.19 12.63
CA GLU A 9 -38.19 -17.32 12.88
C GLU A 9 -37.21 -17.37 11.70
N LYS A 10 -36.94 -18.58 11.18
CA LYS A 10 -36.10 -18.76 9.99
C LYS A 10 -36.70 -18.12 8.75
N ALA A 11 -38.01 -18.24 8.54
CA ALA A 11 -38.68 -17.59 7.41
C ALA A 11 -38.54 -16.06 7.50
N VAL A 12 -38.66 -15.48 8.70
CA VAL A 12 -38.44 -14.05 8.91
C VAL A 12 -36.98 -13.66 8.65
N ASP A 13 -36.02 -14.41 9.17
CA ASP A 13 -34.59 -14.15 8.93
C ASP A 13 -34.26 -14.15 7.42
N VAL A 14 -34.77 -15.15 6.69
CA VAL A 14 -34.59 -15.26 5.23
C VAL A 14 -35.27 -14.09 4.52
N LEU A 15 -36.48 -13.73 4.92
CA LEU A 15 -37.20 -12.58 4.35
C LEU A 15 -36.43 -11.28 4.55
N VAL A 16 -35.86 -11.03 5.74
CA VAL A 16 -35.04 -9.84 6.01
C VAL A 16 -33.83 -9.80 5.10
N LEU A 17 -33.10 -10.92 4.94
CA LEU A 17 -31.95 -10.98 4.04
C LEU A 17 -32.37 -10.76 2.57
N ILE A 18 -33.50 -11.31 2.12
CA ILE A 18 -34.05 -11.07 0.79
C ILE A 18 -34.37 -9.58 0.59
N ILE A 19 -35.00 -8.92 1.56
CA ILE A 19 -35.31 -7.48 1.50
C ILE A 19 -34.03 -6.67 1.39
N ILE A 20 -33.00 -6.98 2.20
CA ILE A 20 -31.70 -6.30 2.14
C ILE A 20 -31.06 -6.49 0.76
N PHE A 21 -31.03 -7.71 0.23
CA PHE A 21 -30.41 -7.99 -1.06
C PHE A 21 -31.17 -7.36 -2.22
N ALA A 22 -32.50 -7.35 -2.18
CA ALA A 22 -33.34 -6.66 -3.15
C ALA A 22 -33.08 -5.15 -3.12
N PHE A 23 -32.91 -4.56 -1.93
CA PHE A 23 -32.54 -3.16 -1.77
C PHE A 23 -31.14 -2.86 -2.30
N LEU A 24 -30.14 -3.70 -2.03
CA LEU A 24 -28.81 -3.53 -2.62
C LEU A 24 -28.84 -3.65 -4.15
N LEU A 25 -29.60 -4.59 -4.70
CA LEU A 25 -29.80 -4.76 -6.14
C LEU A 25 -30.58 -3.62 -6.80
N SER A 26 -31.35 -2.81 -6.05
CA SER A 26 -31.98 -1.62 -6.62
C SER A 26 -30.97 -0.50 -6.90
N TYR A 27 -29.81 -0.50 -6.24
CA TYR A 27 -28.69 0.39 -6.54
C TYR A 27 -27.69 -0.28 -7.49
N PHE A 28 -27.22 -1.47 -7.15
CA PHE A 28 -26.33 -2.28 -7.99
C PHE A 28 -27.16 -3.08 -8.99
N THR A 29 -27.77 -2.37 -9.95
CA THR A 29 -28.72 -3.00 -10.87
C THR A 29 -28.07 -4.12 -11.68
N PRO A 30 -28.80 -5.21 -11.97
CA PRO A 30 -28.28 -6.28 -12.83
C PRO A 30 -27.79 -5.78 -14.19
N ARG A 31 -28.39 -4.70 -14.72
CA ARG A 31 -27.96 -4.05 -15.96
C ARG A 31 -26.51 -3.55 -15.87
N LEU A 32 -26.12 -2.93 -14.75
CA LEU A 32 -24.76 -2.42 -14.53
C LEU A 32 -23.78 -3.55 -14.17
N LEU A 33 -24.19 -4.47 -13.29
CA LEU A 33 -23.35 -5.58 -12.86
C LEU A 33 -22.99 -6.54 -14.01
N LEU A 34 -23.93 -6.73 -14.95
CA LEU A 34 -23.77 -7.63 -16.09
C LEU A 34 -23.35 -6.91 -17.37
N SER A 35 -23.09 -5.59 -17.34
CA SER A 35 -22.59 -4.87 -18.51
C SER A 35 -21.13 -5.22 -18.78
N LYS A 36 -20.79 -5.34 -20.07
CA LYS A 36 -19.44 -5.68 -20.56
C LYS A 36 -18.54 -4.45 -20.68
N THR A 37 -18.57 -3.59 -19.67
CA THR A 37 -17.76 -2.37 -19.59
C THR A 37 -16.71 -2.51 -18.51
N ILE A 38 -15.53 -1.92 -18.73
CA ILE A 38 -14.42 -1.96 -17.79
C ILE A 38 -14.66 -0.93 -16.69
N THR A 39 -14.74 -1.38 -15.44
CA THR A 39 -15.04 -0.53 -14.29
C THR A 39 -14.05 0.64 -14.16
N THR A 40 -14.58 1.82 -13.82
CA THR A 40 -13.81 3.04 -13.54
C THR A 40 -13.98 3.47 -12.08
N GLY A 41 -13.56 4.69 -11.73
CA GLY A 41 -13.70 5.26 -10.38
C GLY A 41 -12.49 5.01 -9.49
N GLY A 42 -11.95 6.09 -8.90
CA GLY A 42 -10.80 6.04 -8.00
C GLY A 42 -9.66 5.15 -8.51
N ASP A 43 -9.17 4.30 -7.62
CA ASP A 43 -8.14 3.29 -7.85
C ASP A 43 -8.69 2.06 -8.60
N THR A 44 -10.00 1.82 -8.55
CA THR A 44 -10.65 0.67 -9.22
C THR A 44 -10.38 0.62 -10.73
N ALA A 45 -10.23 1.78 -11.38
CA ALA A 45 -9.87 1.86 -12.79
C ALA A 45 -8.56 1.10 -13.09
N SER A 46 -7.55 1.24 -12.24
CA SER A 46 -6.24 0.61 -12.40
C SER A 46 -6.25 -0.87 -12.01
N HIS A 47 -7.16 -1.30 -11.12
CA HIS A 47 -7.26 -2.68 -10.66
C HIS A 47 -7.70 -3.68 -11.74
N TYR A 48 -8.39 -3.23 -12.79
CA TYR A 48 -8.84 -4.13 -13.84
C TYR A 48 -7.66 -4.78 -14.58
N TYR A 49 -6.58 -4.01 -14.84
CA TYR A 49 -5.36 -4.53 -15.43
C TYR A 49 -4.77 -5.69 -14.61
N SER A 50 -4.79 -5.61 -13.28
CA SER A 50 -4.28 -6.69 -12.43
C SER A 50 -5.11 -7.97 -12.51
N ALA A 51 -6.43 -7.87 -12.64
CA ALA A 51 -7.29 -9.03 -12.87
C ALA A 51 -7.03 -9.63 -14.27
N TYR A 52 -6.85 -8.77 -15.27
CA TYR A 52 -6.47 -9.17 -16.63
C TYR A 52 -5.11 -9.89 -16.65
N PHE A 53 -4.11 -9.33 -15.96
CA PHE A 53 -2.77 -9.90 -15.85
C PHE A 53 -2.76 -11.23 -15.10
N MET A 54 -3.53 -11.35 -14.01
CA MET A 54 -3.74 -12.63 -13.32
C MET A 54 -4.29 -13.69 -14.28
N LYS A 55 -5.33 -13.34 -15.05
CA LYS A 55 -5.99 -14.28 -15.97
C LYS A 55 -5.10 -14.67 -17.15
N ASN A 56 -4.48 -13.70 -17.82
CA ASN A 56 -3.86 -13.92 -19.13
C ASN A 56 -2.34 -14.16 -19.05
N SER A 57 -1.68 -13.81 -17.95
CA SER A 57 -0.23 -13.96 -17.80
C SER A 57 0.13 -14.93 -16.67
N LEU A 58 -0.38 -14.72 -15.45
CA LEU A 58 0.04 -15.51 -14.29
C LEU A 58 -0.53 -16.93 -14.24
N LEU A 59 -1.86 -17.08 -14.37
CA LEU A 59 -2.51 -18.39 -14.30
C LEU A 59 -2.06 -19.35 -15.41
N PRO A 60 -1.94 -18.93 -16.69
CA PRO A 60 -1.41 -19.79 -17.75
C PRO A 60 0.02 -20.25 -17.49
N ALA A 61 0.83 -19.43 -16.80
CA ALA A 61 2.18 -19.78 -16.38
C ALA A 61 2.23 -20.61 -15.07
N GLY A 62 1.08 -20.97 -14.49
CA GLY A 62 1.00 -21.72 -13.23
C GLY A 62 1.45 -20.91 -12.00
N ARG A 63 1.33 -19.58 -12.04
CA ARG A 63 1.78 -18.66 -10.99
C ARG A 63 0.61 -17.88 -10.38
N LEU A 64 0.79 -17.43 -9.14
CA LEU A 64 -0.11 -16.51 -8.42
C LEU A 64 0.53 -15.15 -8.15
N VAL A 65 1.86 -15.07 -8.30
CA VAL A 65 2.70 -13.90 -8.10
C VAL A 65 3.69 -13.89 -9.26
N GLY A 66 3.99 -12.72 -9.82
CA GLY A 66 4.95 -12.61 -10.91
C GLY A 66 5.35 -11.16 -11.18
N TRP A 67 6.20 -10.95 -12.17
CA TRP A 67 6.64 -9.62 -12.59
C TRP A 67 5.76 -9.08 -13.70
N THR A 68 5.44 -7.80 -13.67
CA THR A 68 4.93 -7.06 -14.83
C THR A 68 5.78 -5.83 -15.09
N GLN A 69 6.00 -5.49 -16.35
CA GLN A 69 6.68 -4.24 -16.74
C GLN A 69 5.73 -3.02 -16.75
N GLY A 70 4.42 -3.27 -16.72
CA GLY A 70 3.35 -2.31 -17.03
C GLY A 70 3.41 -0.94 -16.36
N ASN A 71 3.88 -0.86 -15.12
CA ASN A 71 4.08 0.40 -14.42
C ASN A 71 5.42 0.34 -13.67
N TYR A 72 5.87 1.49 -13.20
CA TYR A 72 6.99 1.62 -12.27
C TYR A 72 8.33 1.08 -12.74
N ALA A 73 8.57 1.04 -14.06
CA ALA A 73 9.69 0.31 -14.66
C ALA A 73 9.75 -1.18 -14.26
N GLY A 74 8.61 -1.72 -13.86
CA GLY A 74 8.42 -3.08 -13.42
C GLY A 74 8.27 -3.25 -11.90
N PHE A 75 7.40 -4.19 -11.50
CA PHE A 75 7.19 -4.55 -10.10
C PHE A 75 6.66 -5.99 -9.94
N PRO A 76 6.87 -6.62 -8.76
CA PRO A 76 6.38 -7.96 -8.48
C PRO A 76 4.88 -7.93 -8.12
N MET A 77 4.02 -7.95 -9.14
CA MET A 77 2.57 -8.02 -9.03
C MET A 77 2.14 -9.14 -8.06
N PHE A 78 1.29 -8.77 -7.09
CA PHE A 78 0.77 -9.62 -6.02
C PHE A 78 1.77 -10.12 -4.96
N GLN A 79 3.05 -9.72 -5.01
CA GLN A 79 3.99 -10.05 -3.94
C GLN A 79 3.70 -9.24 -2.66
N PHE A 80 3.32 -7.98 -2.82
CA PHE A 80 3.01 -7.04 -1.73
C PHE A 80 1.55 -6.55 -1.74
N TYR A 81 0.68 -7.22 -2.51
CA TYR A 81 -0.75 -6.92 -2.57
C TYR A 81 -1.58 -8.22 -2.56
N PHE A 82 -2.85 -8.11 -2.13
CA PHE A 82 -3.72 -9.26 -1.91
C PHE A 82 -4.22 -9.85 -3.22
N PHE A 83 -3.88 -11.11 -3.49
CA PHE A 83 -4.17 -11.75 -4.78
C PHE A 83 -5.51 -12.46 -4.84
N LEU A 84 -6.09 -12.89 -3.70
CA LEU A 84 -7.22 -13.82 -3.72
C LEU A 84 -8.46 -13.26 -4.44
N PRO A 85 -8.89 -12.00 -4.23
CA PRO A 85 -10.00 -11.44 -5.00
C PRO A 85 -9.74 -11.43 -6.52
N PHE A 86 -8.53 -11.07 -6.96
CA PHE A 86 -8.15 -11.09 -8.37
C PHE A 86 -8.07 -12.50 -8.94
N LEU A 87 -7.62 -13.47 -8.13
CA LEU A 87 -7.65 -14.89 -8.49
C LEU A 87 -9.10 -15.35 -8.74
N VAL A 88 -10.04 -14.99 -7.87
CA VAL A 88 -11.47 -15.31 -8.06
C VAL A 88 -12.01 -14.63 -9.32
N MET A 89 -11.68 -13.35 -9.55
CA MET A 89 -12.07 -12.63 -10.78
C MET A 89 -11.53 -13.32 -12.04
N ALA A 90 -10.26 -13.71 -12.04
CA ALA A 90 -9.60 -14.35 -13.17
C ALA A 90 -10.20 -15.75 -13.45
N VAL A 91 -10.41 -16.56 -12.41
CA VAL A 91 -11.02 -17.89 -12.53
C VAL A 91 -12.45 -17.79 -13.07
N LEU A 92 -13.27 -16.89 -12.52
CA LEU A 92 -14.60 -16.62 -13.05
C LEU A 92 -14.55 -16.04 -14.47
N GLY A 93 -13.50 -15.28 -14.80
CA GLY A 93 -13.23 -14.72 -16.12
C GLY A 93 -12.97 -15.74 -17.23
N TYR A 94 -12.82 -17.03 -16.90
CA TYR A 94 -12.84 -18.13 -17.88
C TYR A 94 -14.26 -18.63 -18.19
N LEU A 95 -15.23 -18.38 -17.30
CA LEU A 95 -16.63 -18.81 -17.43
C LEU A 95 -17.53 -17.69 -17.98
N ILE A 96 -17.27 -16.45 -17.57
CA ILE A 96 -18.00 -15.25 -17.97
C ILE A 96 -17.01 -14.16 -18.39
N PRO A 97 -17.44 -13.11 -19.12
CA PRO A 97 -16.58 -11.98 -19.44
C PRO A 97 -15.90 -11.39 -18.18
N LEU A 98 -14.60 -11.08 -18.29
CA LEU A 98 -13.80 -10.60 -17.14
C LEU A 98 -14.37 -9.31 -16.55
N GLN A 99 -14.96 -8.43 -17.37
CA GLN A 99 -15.68 -7.23 -16.94
C GLN A 99 -16.78 -7.53 -15.92
N ILE A 100 -17.56 -8.58 -16.18
CA ILE A 100 -18.67 -9.00 -15.30
C ILE A 100 -18.10 -9.67 -14.05
N ALA A 101 -17.12 -10.58 -14.21
CA ALA A 101 -16.45 -11.22 -13.07
C ALA A 101 -15.84 -10.20 -12.11
N PHE A 102 -15.17 -9.17 -12.65
CA PHE A 102 -14.58 -8.09 -11.88
C PHE A 102 -15.63 -7.34 -11.06
N LYS A 103 -16.74 -6.92 -11.67
CA LYS A 103 -17.84 -6.22 -10.97
C LYS A 103 -18.45 -7.09 -9.86
N LEU A 104 -18.82 -8.34 -10.18
CA LEU A 104 -19.44 -9.25 -9.23
C LEU A 104 -18.56 -9.53 -8.01
N VAL A 105 -17.25 -9.72 -8.21
CA VAL A 105 -16.32 -9.96 -7.10
C VAL A 105 -16.04 -8.66 -6.34
N SER A 106 -15.90 -7.52 -7.03
CA SER A 106 -15.65 -6.23 -6.36
C SER A 106 -16.78 -5.83 -5.40
N VAL A 107 -18.05 -6.07 -5.78
CA VAL A 107 -19.21 -5.76 -4.92
C VAL A 107 -19.50 -6.83 -3.87
N LEU A 108 -18.81 -7.98 -3.93
CA LEU A 108 -19.10 -9.15 -3.09
C LEU A 108 -19.07 -8.81 -1.60
N GLY A 109 -18.13 -7.99 -1.14
CA GLY A 109 -18.03 -7.56 0.26
C GLY A 109 -19.28 -6.82 0.75
N ILE A 110 -19.88 -5.98 -0.10
CA ILE A 110 -21.10 -5.21 0.21
C ILE A 110 -22.29 -6.14 0.45
N PHE A 111 -22.46 -7.15 -0.40
CA PHE A 111 -23.54 -8.13 -0.26
C PHE A 111 -23.27 -9.14 0.87
N LEU A 112 -22.00 -9.48 1.13
CA LEU A 112 -21.64 -10.40 2.20
C LEU A 112 -21.75 -9.77 3.58
N LEU A 113 -21.51 -8.47 3.75
CA LEU A 113 -21.43 -7.85 5.08
C LEU A 113 -22.70 -8.02 5.93
N PRO A 114 -23.94 -7.76 5.44
CA PRO A 114 -25.16 -8.00 6.21
C PRO A 114 -25.35 -9.48 6.57
N ALA A 115 -25.09 -10.39 5.62
CA ALA A 115 -25.19 -11.83 5.85
C ALA A 115 -24.14 -12.33 6.85
N ALA A 116 -22.92 -11.76 6.80
CA ALA A 116 -21.84 -12.03 7.72
C ALA A 116 -22.15 -11.54 9.14
N ALA A 117 -22.75 -10.36 9.29
CA ALA A 117 -23.23 -9.86 10.58
C ALA A 117 -24.34 -10.74 11.17
N TYR A 118 -25.29 -11.20 10.35
CA TYR A 118 -26.29 -12.19 10.76
C TYR A 118 -25.64 -13.49 11.23
N TYR A 119 -24.78 -14.08 10.39
CA TYR A 119 -24.18 -15.37 10.66
C TYR A 119 -23.21 -15.30 11.85
N GLY A 120 -22.42 -14.23 11.97
CA GLY A 120 -21.50 -14.01 13.09
C GLY A 120 -22.24 -13.97 14.43
N MET A 121 -23.32 -13.17 14.53
CA MET A 121 -24.14 -13.09 15.74
C MET A 121 -24.87 -14.42 16.03
N LYS A 122 -25.35 -15.11 15.00
CA LYS A 122 -25.95 -16.44 15.15
C LYS A 122 -24.92 -17.49 15.60
N ALA A 123 -23.69 -17.43 15.10
CA ALA A 123 -22.60 -18.31 15.51
C ALA A 123 -22.24 -18.10 16.99
N MET A 124 -22.26 -16.84 17.47
CA MET A 124 -22.18 -16.50 18.90
C MET A 124 -23.41 -16.93 19.71
N LYS A 125 -24.38 -17.63 19.13
CA LYS A 125 -25.61 -18.10 19.78
C LYS A 125 -26.49 -16.96 20.33
N PHE A 126 -26.47 -15.77 19.71
CA PHE A 126 -27.54 -14.81 19.94
C PHE A 126 -28.86 -15.38 19.40
N ARG A 127 -29.93 -15.23 20.18
CA ARG A 127 -31.27 -15.71 19.81
C ARG A 127 -31.98 -14.71 18.91
N PHE A 128 -32.97 -15.20 18.18
CA PHE A 128 -33.93 -14.34 17.48
C PHE A 128 -34.48 -13.26 18.45
N PRO A 129 -34.67 -12.00 18.02
CA PRO A 129 -34.44 -11.43 16.67
C PRO A 129 -33.04 -10.80 16.44
N ILE A 130 -32.09 -10.94 17.38
CA ILE A 130 -30.81 -10.21 17.35
C ILE A 130 -30.02 -10.40 16.04
N PRO A 131 -29.83 -11.61 15.50
CA PRO A 131 -29.11 -11.79 14.23
C PRO A 131 -29.76 -11.07 13.03
N ALA A 132 -31.10 -11.04 12.95
CA ALA A 132 -31.78 -10.34 11.86
C ALA A 132 -31.62 -8.81 11.99
N PHE A 133 -31.64 -8.28 13.21
CA PHE A 133 -31.34 -6.89 13.48
C PHE A 133 -29.91 -6.51 13.10
N SER A 134 -28.91 -7.38 13.38
CA SER A 134 -27.53 -7.08 13.00
C SER A 134 -27.34 -7.00 11.48
N ALA A 135 -28.03 -7.81 10.69
CA ALA A 135 -28.03 -7.67 9.22
C ALA A 135 -28.64 -6.34 8.77
N ALA A 136 -29.84 -6.00 9.27
CA ALA A 136 -30.52 -4.77 8.88
C ALA A 136 -29.68 -3.53 9.19
N LEU A 137 -29.06 -3.48 10.37
CA LEU A 137 -28.26 -2.34 10.81
C LEU A 137 -26.91 -2.19 10.09
N MET A 138 -26.50 -3.12 9.22
CA MET A 138 -25.34 -2.91 8.35
C MET A 138 -25.62 -1.91 7.21
N LEU A 139 -26.89 -1.74 6.80
CA LEU A 139 -27.25 -0.85 5.69
C LEU A 139 -26.83 0.62 5.91
N PRO A 140 -27.06 1.25 7.08
CA PRO A 140 -26.59 2.61 7.35
C PRO A 140 -25.07 2.77 7.25
N PHE A 141 -24.29 1.73 7.60
CA PHE A 141 -22.84 1.76 7.42
C PHE A 141 -22.45 1.61 5.95
N LEU A 142 -23.06 0.66 5.21
CA LEU A 142 -22.78 0.47 3.79
C LEU A 142 -23.03 1.75 2.98
N PHE A 143 -24.10 2.46 3.30
CA PHE A 143 -24.53 3.68 2.62
C PHE A 143 -24.00 4.98 3.26
N MET A 144 -23.05 4.90 4.20
CA MET A 144 -22.46 6.12 4.74
C MET A 144 -21.56 6.80 3.70
N GLU A 145 -21.75 8.10 3.52
CA GLU A 145 -21.07 8.91 2.49
C GLU A 145 -19.95 9.79 3.07
N ALA A 146 -19.65 9.63 4.37
CA ALA A 146 -18.71 10.49 5.08
C ALA A 146 -17.24 10.28 4.69
N ASN A 147 -16.90 9.15 4.07
CA ASN A 147 -15.58 8.87 3.51
C ASN A 147 -15.67 7.87 2.36
N SER A 148 -14.66 7.89 1.50
CA SER A 148 -14.60 7.12 0.26
C SER A 148 -13.31 6.30 0.12
N MET A 149 -12.52 6.18 1.19
CA MET A 149 -11.21 5.52 1.14
C MET A 149 -10.89 4.66 2.37
N TRP A 150 -11.75 4.59 3.39
CA TRP A 150 -11.40 3.94 4.67
C TRP A 150 -11.68 2.44 4.66
N GLY A 151 -12.62 1.98 3.83
CA GLY A 151 -12.91 0.56 3.57
C GLY A 151 -14.32 0.12 3.96
N ALA A 152 -14.75 -1.00 3.38
CA ALA A 152 -15.99 -1.75 3.63
C ALA A 152 -17.35 -1.06 3.38
N ASN A 153 -17.44 0.27 3.33
CA ASN A 153 -18.64 0.96 2.83
C ASN A 153 -18.68 0.96 1.28
N ILE A 154 -19.84 1.33 0.71
CA ILE A 154 -20.03 1.40 -0.75
C ILE A 154 -19.05 2.39 -1.39
N PRO A 155 -18.95 3.65 -0.91
CA PRO A 155 -17.96 4.61 -1.40
C PRO A 155 -16.53 4.06 -1.51
N SER A 156 -15.99 3.48 -0.43
CA SER A 156 -14.62 2.96 -0.43
C SER A 156 -14.48 1.74 -1.33
N THR A 157 -15.48 0.87 -1.39
CA THR A 157 -15.46 -0.31 -2.27
C THR A 157 -15.38 0.10 -3.74
N LEU A 158 -16.16 1.12 -4.13
CA LEU A 158 -16.12 1.69 -5.48
C LEU A 158 -14.80 2.44 -5.77
N ALA A 159 -14.17 3.03 -4.75
CA ALA A 159 -12.87 3.67 -4.90
C ALA A 159 -11.71 2.67 -5.10
N GLY A 160 -11.85 1.40 -4.71
CA GLY A 160 -10.81 0.38 -4.85
C GLY A 160 -10.69 -0.58 -3.66
N GLU A 161 -11.37 -0.30 -2.54
CA GLU A 161 -11.24 -1.04 -1.27
C GLU A 161 -12.10 -2.31 -1.21
N PHE A 162 -12.33 -2.97 -2.34
CA PHE A 162 -13.15 -4.17 -2.40
C PHE A 162 -12.49 -5.38 -1.72
N THR A 163 -11.15 -5.47 -1.74
CA THR A 163 -10.41 -6.52 -1.04
C THR A 163 -10.63 -6.40 0.48
N TYR A 164 -10.49 -5.18 1.02
CA TYR A 164 -10.84 -4.86 2.40
C TYR A 164 -12.29 -5.22 2.73
N SER A 165 -13.23 -4.84 1.86
CA SER A 165 -14.67 -5.08 2.03
C SER A 165 -15.02 -6.57 2.15
N ILE A 166 -14.48 -7.41 1.27
CA ILE A 166 -14.65 -8.87 1.33
C ILE A 166 -14.07 -9.42 2.63
N SER A 167 -12.86 -9.00 2.99
CA SER A 167 -12.16 -9.49 4.17
C SER A 167 -12.87 -9.10 5.47
N MET A 168 -13.45 -7.89 5.54
CA MET A 168 -14.27 -7.44 6.67
C MET A 168 -15.46 -8.37 6.93
N ALA A 169 -16.17 -8.78 5.87
CA ALA A 169 -17.26 -9.74 6.00
C ALA A 169 -16.77 -11.10 6.52
N LEU A 170 -15.64 -11.60 6.01
CA LEU A 170 -15.03 -12.84 6.50
C LEU A 170 -14.61 -12.74 7.97
N THR A 171 -14.12 -11.58 8.42
CA THR A 171 -13.75 -11.32 9.82
C THR A 171 -14.94 -11.45 10.77
N LEU A 172 -16.12 -10.94 10.42
CA LEU A 172 -17.32 -11.10 11.27
C LEU A 172 -17.73 -12.57 11.42
N ILE A 173 -17.64 -13.33 10.33
CA ILE A 173 -17.90 -14.78 10.32
C ILE A 173 -16.85 -15.49 11.19
N PHE A 174 -15.57 -15.20 11.00
CA PHE A 174 -14.47 -15.80 11.73
C PHE A 174 -14.62 -15.58 13.24
N LEU A 175 -14.83 -14.33 13.68
CA LEU A 175 -14.90 -14.02 15.11
C LEU A 175 -16.15 -14.60 15.77
N GLY A 176 -17.28 -14.66 15.06
CA GLY A 176 -18.48 -15.33 15.56
C GLY A 176 -18.30 -16.85 15.70
N VAL A 177 -17.66 -17.50 14.72
CA VAL A 177 -17.31 -18.93 14.80
C VAL A 177 -16.26 -19.19 15.88
N LEU A 178 -15.26 -18.32 16.00
CA LEU A 178 -14.21 -18.44 17.01
C LEU A 178 -14.82 -18.42 18.40
N TYR A 179 -15.64 -17.41 18.69
CA TYR A 179 -16.35 -17.29 19.96
C TYR A 179 -17.13 -18.57 20.29
N ARG A 180 -17.89 -19.10 19.31
CA ARG A 180 -18.64 -20.35 19.48
C ARG A 180 -17.76 -21.54 19.85
N GLU A 181 -16.62 -21.69 19.20
CA GLU A 181 -15.72 -22.81 19.46
C GLU A 181 -14.96 -22.63 20.79
N MET A 182 -14.61 -21.40 21.17
CA MET A 182 -13.95 -21.11 22.45
C MET A 182 -14.85 -21.34 23.67
N GLU A 183 -16.17 -21.18 23.51
CA GLU A 183 -17.15 -21.54 24.56
C GLU A 183 -17.23 -23.05 24.84
N LYS A 184 -16.82 -23.91 23.90
CA LYS A 184 -16.86 -25.36 24.11
C LYS A 184 -15.71 -25.79 25.02
N SER A 185 -16.01 -26.68 25.96
CA SER A 185 -15.01 -27.34 26.80
C SER A 185 -14.27 -28.46 26.05
N GLU A 186 -14.94 -29.14 25.13
CA GLU A 186 -14.41 -30.27 24.36
C GLU A 186 -14.97 -30.27 22.92
N GLY A 187 -14.32 -31.00 22.00
CA GLY A 187 -14.82 -31.19 20.63
C GLY A 187 -14.77 -29.92 19.77
N ARG A 188 -13.81 -29.03 20.02
CA ARG A 188 -13.61 -27.79 19.26
C ARG A 188 -13.20 -28.08 17.82
N ARG A 189 -13.75 -27.33 16.87
CA ARG A 189 -13.48 -27.51 15.44
C ARG A 189 -12.56 -26.41 14.91
N SER A 190 -11.29 -26.73 14.68
CA SER A 190 -10.30 -25.79 14.15
C SER A 190 -10.32 -25.62 12.63
N THR A 191 -10.70 -26.65 11.86
CA THR A 191 -10.69 -26.62 10.38
C THR A 191 -11.43 -25.43 9.75
N PRO A 192 -12.70 -25.10 10.12
CA PRO A 192 -13.37 -23.95 9.52
C PRO A 192 -12.69 -22.61 9.88
N LEU A 193 -12.11 -22.51 11.09
CA LEU A 193 -11.36 -21.31 11.51
C LEU A 193 -10.06 -21.16 10.74
N ILE A 194 -9.32 -22.26 10.52
CA ILE A 194 -8.12 -22.27 9.68
C ILE A 194 -8.46 -21.82 8.26
N ALA A 195 -9.52 -22.38 7.65
CA ALA A 195 -9.93 -22.01 6.30
C ALA A 195 -10.31 -20.51 6.20
N LEU A 196 -11.13 -20.02 7.13
CA LEU A 196 -11.50 -18.59 7.18
C LEU A 196 -10.29 -17.69 7.38
N LEU A 197 -9.35 -18.07 8.26
CA LEU A 197 -8.14 -17.31 8.51
C LEU A 197 -7.22 -17.24 7.28
N VAL A 198 -7.06 -18.36 6.54
CA VAL A 198 -6.34 -18.38 5.26
C VAL A 198 -6.98 -17.45 4.25
N LEU A 199 -8.32 -17.47 4.13
CA LEU A 199 -9.06 -16.56 3.24
C LEU A 199 -8.86 -15.10 3.65
N ILE A 200 -8.94 -14.77 4.94
CA ILE A 200 -8.69 -13.41 5.45
C ILE A 200 -7.26 -12.98 5.11
N THR A 201 -6.26 -13.83 5.37
CA THR A 201 -4.84 -13.53 5.10
C THR A 201 -4.59 -13.20 3.63
N PHE A 202 -5.14 -13.99 2.69
CA PHE A 202 -4.95 -13.72 1.26
C PHE A 202 -5.85 -12.60 0.70
N THR A 203 -6.80 -12.10 1.49
CA THR A 203 -7.72 -11.04 1.08
C THR A 203 -7.29 -9.67 1.61
N HIS A 204 -6.91 -9.55 2.90
CA HIS A 204 -6.46 -8.27 3.45
C HIS A 204 -5.71 -8.38 4.80
N VAL A 205 -4.55 -7.75 4.92
CA VAL A 205 -3.70 -7.83 6.13
C VAL A 205 -4.26 -7.07 7.34
N TYR A 206 -4.94 -5.94 7.13
CA TYR A 206 -5.47 -5.14 8.25
C TYR A 206 -6.55 -5.88 9.05
N THR A 207 -7.42 -6.62 8.36
CA THR A 207 -8.42 -7.50 8.97
C THR A 207 -7.78 -8.70 9.67
N LEU A 208 -6.64 -9.20 9.17
CA LEU A 208 -5.87 -10.24 9.84
C LEU A 208 -5.31 -9.73 11.18
N LEU A 209 -4.69 -8.55 11.19
CA LEU A 209 -4.19 -7.91 12.42
C LEU A 209 -5.30 -7.73 13.45
N PHE A 210 -6.46 -7.24 13.01
CA PHE A 210 -7.62 -7.08 13.88
C PHE A 210 -8.11 -8.40 14.47
N VAL A 211 -8.17 -9.47 13.67
CA VAL A 211 -8.55 -10.81 14.13
C VAL A 211 -7.57 -11.38 15.15
N VAL A 212 -6.27 -11.22 14.91
CA VAL A 212 -5.21 -11.65 15.83
C VAL A 212 -5.37 -10.98 17.19
N ILE A 213 -5.45 -9.64 17.23
CA ILE A 213 -5.58 -8.89 18.48
C ILE A 213 -6.90 -9.22 19.17
N THR A 214 -8.02 -9.27 18.45
CA THR A 214 -9.33 -9.58 19.04
C THR A 214 -9.39 -10.98 19.65
N SER A 215 -8.69 -11.96 19.06
CA SER A 215 -8.63 -13.34 19.58
C SER A 215 -7.96 -13.45 20.95
N THR A 216 -7.15 -12.46 21.34
CA THR A 216 -6.49 -12.43 22.66
C THR A 216 -7.47 -12.29 23.82
N TYR A 217 -8.72 -11.89 23.57
CA TYR A 217 -9.80 -11.89 24.57
C TYR A 217 -9.86 -13.20 25.35
N PHE A 218 -9.75 -14.34 24.65
CA PHE A 218 -9.86 -15.66 25.25
C PHE A 218 -8.62 -16.10 26.06
N LEU A 219 -7.56 -15.29 26.06
CA LEU A 219 -6.40 -15.49 26.92
C LEU A 219 -6.54 -14.79 28.28
N ALA A 220 -7.55 -13.95 28.45
CA ALA A 220 -7.89 -13.31 29.73
C ALA A 220 -8.65 -14.28 30.67
N GLU A 221 -8.12 -15.48 30.89
CA GLU A 221 -8.74 -16.55 31.68
C GLU A 221 -7.99 -16.81 32.99
N ARG A 222 -8.72 -16.93 34.10
CA ARG A 222 -8.13 -17.16 35.43
C ARG A 222 -7.79 -18.62 35.66
N ASN A 223 -8.59 -19.53 35.10
CA ASN A 223 -8.35 -20.96 35.20
C ASN A 223 -7.21 -21.39 34.26
N ARG A 224 -6.11 -21.92 34.84
CA ARG A 224 -4.93 -22.31 34.04
C ARG A 224 -5.19 -23.37 32.99
N LYS A 225 -6.00 -24.39 33.31
CA LYS A 225 -6.28 -25.47 32.37
C LYS A 225 -7.05 -24.94 31.16
N LYS A 226 -8.04 -24.08 31.41
CA LYS A 226 -8.80 -23.42 30.35
C LYS A 226 -7.94 -22.44 29.55
N LEU A 227 -7.05 -21.68 30.21
CA LEU A 227 -6.07 -20.83 29.53
C LEU A 227 -5.14 -21.63 28.61
N ALA A 228 -4.56 -22.73 29.11
CA ALA A 228 -3.68 -23.60 28.34
C ALA A 228 -4.41 -24.21 27.13
N GLY A 229 -5.65 -24.69 27.32
CA GLY A 229 -6.48 -25.21 26.23
C GLY A 229 -6.85 -24.14 25.20
N ASN A 230 -7.15 -22.91 25.65
CA ASN A 230 -7.40 -21.78 24.76
C ASN A 230 -6.15 -21.41 23.94
N LEU A 231 -4.99 -21.36 24.58
CA LEU A 231 -3.73 -21.06 23.92
C LEU A 231 -3.36 -22.15 22.92
N ALA A 232 -3.48 -23.43 23.29
CA ALA A 232 -3.27 -24.56 22.40
C ALA A 232 -4.19 -24.52 21.16
N PHE A 233 -5.48 -24.23 21.36
CA PHE A 233 -6.44 -24.16 20.27
C PHE A 233 -6.16 -22.99 19.31
N LEU A 234 -5.90 -21.79 19.86
CA LEU A 234 -5.51 -20.63 19.05
C LEU A 234 -4.19 -20.90 18.31
N PHE A 235 -3.17 -21.43 18.98
CA PHE A 235 -1.91 -21.80 18.37
C PHE A 235 -2.12 -22.75 17.19
N LYS A 236 -2.91 -23.82 17.36
CA LYS A 236 -3.23 -24.74 16.27
C LYS A 236 -3.85 -24.03 15.06
N ILE A 237 -4.78 -23.09 15.27
CA ILE A 237 -5.42 -22.35 14.19
C ILE A 237 -4.41 -21.45 13.47
N TYR A 238 -3.74 -20.57 14.22
CA TYR A 238 -2.85 -19.55 13.67
C TYR A 238 -1.60 -20.16 13.05
N PHE A 239 -1.00 -21.15 13.69
CA PHE A 239 0.18 -21.85 13.17
C PHE A 239 -0.14 -22.61 11.88
N THR A 240 -1.25 -23.36 11.85
CA THR A 240 -1.63 -24.09 10.63
C THR A 240 -1.99 -23.12 9.51
N ALA A 241 -2.72 -22.04 9.78
CA ALA A 241 -3.01 -21.02 8.78
C ALA A 241 -1.73 -20.33 8.27
N PHE A 242 -0.79 -20.00 9.17
CA PHE A 242 0.52 -19.47 8.79
C PHE A 242 1.21 -20.40 7.79
N LEU A 243 1.36 -21.68 8.14
CA LEU A 243 1.97 -22.68 7.25
C LEU A 243 1.31 -22.69 5.86
N LEU A 244 -0.03 -22.75 5.80
CA LEU A 244 -0.77 -22.77 4.53
C LEU A 244 -0.63 -21.49 3.69
N THR A 245 -0.29 -20.38 4.33
CA THR A 245 -0.07 -19.08 3.68
C THR A 245 1.40 -18.77 3.41
N SER A 246 2.32 -19.62 3.87
CA SER A 246 3.76 -19.35 3.88
C SER A 246 4.36 -19.11 2.50
N PHE A 247 3.83 -19.70 1.43
CA PHE A 247 4.35 -19.46 0.07
C PHE A 247 4.25 -18.00 -0.37
N TRP A 248 3.32 -17.25 0.22
CA TRP A 248 3.12 -15.83 -0.04
C TRP A 248 3.61 -14.97 1.12
N ALA A 249 3.23 -15.32 2.35
CA ALA A 249 3.53 -14.52 3.54
C ALA A 249 5.03 -14.41 3.83
N ILE A 250 5.80 -15.49 3.67
CA ILE A 250 7.24 -15.48 3.95
C ILE A 250 8.00 -14.62 2.92
N PRO A 251 7.83 -14.82 1.60
CA PRO A 251 8.43 -13.92 0.60
C PRO A 251 8.01 -12.47 0.74
N MET A 252 6.75 -12.21 1.11
CA MET A 252 6.25 -10.85 1.30
C MET A 252 6.98 -10.14 2.44
N VAL A 253 7.14 -10.79 3.61
CA VAL A 253 7.85 -10.20 4.76
C VAL A 253 9.36 -10.10 4.51
N ALA A 254 9.97 -11.15 3.96
CA ALA A 254 11.42 -11.21 3.76
C ALA A 254 11.94 -10.23 2.69
N LYS A 255 11.06 -9.68 1.85
CA LYS A 255 11.42 -8.77 0.75
C LYS A 255 10.88 -7.35 0.95
N LEU A 256 10.44 -6.99 2.16
CA LEU A 256 9.92 -5.65 2.45
C LEU A 256 10.93 -4.53 2.16
N ASP A 257 12.23 -4.80 2.23
CA ASP A 257 13.27 -3.83 1.88
C ASP A 257 13.23 -3.40 0.40
N TYR A 258 12.53 -4.14 -0.46
CA TYR A 258 12.32 -3.80 -1.88
C TYR A 258 10.96 -3.13 -2.13
N THR A 259 10.33 -2.59 -1.08
CA THR A 259 9.12 -1.78 -1.15
C THR A 259 9.41 -0.30 -0.91
N THR A 260 8.44 0.55 -1.25
CA THR A 260 8.41 1.96 -0.84
C THR A 260 7.34 2.14 0.24
N PRO A 261 7.72 2.37 1.51
CA PRO A 261 6.75 2.51 2.60
C PRO A 261 5.77 3.69 2.39
N PHE A 262 4.51 3.51 2.77
CA PHE A 262 3.48 4.56 2.79
C PHE A 262 2.88 4.62 4.21
N ALA A 263 3.57 5.34 5.09
CA ALA A 263 3.22 5.46 6.50
C ALA A 263 2.65 6.86 6.78
N VAL A 264 1.43 7.12 6.29
CA VAL A 264 0.76 8.42 6.45
C VAL A 264 -0.16 8.37 7.67
N VAL A 265 -0.10 9.42 8.51
CA VAL A 265 -1.12 9.72 9.53
C VAL A 265 -2.30 10.34 8.80
N TRP A 266 -3.49 9.74 8.90
CA TRP A 266 -4.64 10.25 8.18
C TRP A 266 -5.12 11.58 8.78
N ASP A 267 -5.30 12.59 7.92
CA ASP A 267 -5.85 13.89 8.31
C ASP A 267 -7.38 13.80 8.42
N ILE A 268 -7.89 13.76 9.66
CA ILE A 268 -9.33 13.77 9.95
C ILE A 268 -9.78 15.23 10.06
N LYS A 269 -10.46 15.72 9.03
CA LYS A 269 -10.89 17.13 8.96
C LYS A 269 -12.15 17.38 9.76
N ASN A 270 -13.01 16.37 9.88
CA ASN A 270 -14.28 16.47 10.57
C ASN A 270 -14.58 15.20 11.40
N ILE A 271 -15.00 15.39 12.66
CA ILE A 271 -15.40 14.29 13.54
C ILE A 271 -16.57 13.45 12.97
N TYR A 272 -17.42 14.05 12.13
CA TYR A 272 -18.49 13.33 11.45
C TYR A 272 -18.01 12.38 10.35
N GLU A 273 -16.73 12.40 9.95
CA GLU A 273 -16.13 11.36 9.11
C GLU A 273 -16.00 10.04 9.89
N VAL A 274 -15.63 10.15 11.18
CA VAL A 274 -15.50 9.03 12.13
C VAL A 274 -16.86 8.61 12.67
N PHE A 275 -17.71 9.57 13.02
CA PHE A 275 -19.06 9.35 13.53
C PHE A 275 -20.12 9.98 12.59
N PRO A 276 -20.39 9.35 11.43
CA PRO A 276 -21.37 9.82 10.47
C PRO A 276 -22.74 10.11 11.09
N LYS A 277 -23.37 11.22 10.67
CA LYS A 277 -24.66 11.67 11.20
C LYS A 277 -25.76 10.61 11.09
N ASN A 278 -25.77 9.85 10.00
CA ASN A 278 -26.71 8.76 9.76
C ASN A 278 -26.52 7.57 10.71
N LEU A 279 -25.36 7.43 11.37
CA LEU A 279 -25.07 6.40 12.36
C LEU A 279 -25.30 6.86 13.82
N LEU A 280 -25.43 8.17 14.08
CA LEU A 280 -25.57 8.72 15.45
C LEU A 280 -26.71 8.09 16.27
N PRO A 281 -27.94 7.91 15.75
CA PRO A 281 -29.01 7.27 16.52
C PRO A 281 -28.65 5.83 16.93
N ILE A 282 -27.91 5.13 16.08
CA ILE A 282 -27.49 3.75 16.30
C ILE A 282 -26.35 3.71 17.33
N TYR A 283 -25.44 4.69 17.33
CA TYR A 283 -24.40 4.81 18.35
C TYR A 283 -24.97 5.05 19.76
N LEU A 284 -26.06 5.82 19.88
CA LEU A 284 -26.76 5.97 21.17
C LEU A 284 -27.31 4.62 21.67
N LEU A 285 -27.96 3.86 20.78
CA LEU A 285 -28.43 2.51 21.10
C LEU A 285 -27.28 1.56 21.44
N SER A 286 -26.16 1.64 20.72
CA SER A 286 -24.95 0.88 21.00
C SER A 286 -24.42 1.17 22.39
N ALA A 287 -24.32 2.45 22.78
CA ALA A 287 -23.85 2.83 24.12
C ALA A 287 -24.74 2.21 25.21
N LEU A 288 -26.08 2.27 25.04
CA LEU A 288 -27.03 1.61 25.94
C LEU A 288 -26.83 0.09 25.97
N GLY A 289 -26.62 -0.55 24.82
CA GLY A 289 -26.38 -1.98 24.72
C GLY A 289 -25.08 -2.44 25.38
N ILE A 290 -24.00 -1.67 25.21
CA ILE A 290 -22.71 -1.90 25.88
C ILE A 290 -22.89 -1.76 27.39
N VAL A 291 -23.42 -0.63 27.87
CA VAL A 291 -23.63 -0.39 29.31
C VAL A 291 -24.51 -1.48 29.93
N TRP A 292 -25.61 -1.85 29.26
CA TRP A 292 -26.50 -2.91 29.71
C TRP A 292 -25.80 -4.27 29.75
N GLY A 293 -25.07 -4.64 28.68
CA GLY A 293 -24.35 -5.91 28.61
C GLY A 293 -23.23 -6.01 29.64
N LEU A 294 -22.49 -4.92 29.88
CA LEU A 294 -21.50 -4.84 30.95
C LEU A 294 -22.13 -4.99 32.33
N TRP A 295 -23.26 -4.31 32.58
CA TRP A 295 -23.99 -4.42 33.85
C TRP A 295 -24.52 -5.85 34.08
N LYS A 296 -24.98 -6.52 33.03
CA LYS A 296 -25.41 -7.93 33.07
C LYS A 296 -24.27 -8.94 33.01
N LYS A 297 -23.03 -8.49 32.80
CA LYS A 297 -21.84 -9.33 32.58
C LYS A 297 -22.04 -10.35 31.45
N GLU A 298 -22.70 -9.92 30.38
CA GLU A 298 -22.92 -10.73 29.19
C GLU A 298 -21.60 -10.89 28.42
N ASP A 299 -21.00 -12.10 28.44
CA ASP A 299 -19.68 -12.38 27.86
C ASP A 299 -19.60 -12.04 26.36
N LYS A 300 -20.68 -12.27 25.62
CA LYS A 300 -20.77 -11.91 24.20
C LYS A 300 -20.62 -10.41 23.96
N ILE A 301 -21.14 -9.57 24.86
CA ILE A 301 -21.03 -8.11 24.78
C ILE A 301 -19.67 -7.63 25.28
N LEU A 302 -19.08 -8.30 26.27
CA LEU A 302 -17.69 -8.07 26.66
C LEU A 302 -16.74 -8.32 25.48
N PHE A 303 -16.94 -9.40 24.72
CA PHE A 303 -16.16 -9.70 23.51
C PHE A 303 -16.33 -8.64 22.40
N ILE A 304 -17.57 -8.21 22.11
CA ILE A 304 -17.83 -7.13 21.14
C ILE A 304 -17.18 -5.82 21.60
N THR A 305 -17.25 -5.51 22.90
CA THR A 305 -16.63 -4.31 23.48
C THR A 305 -15.10 -4.39 23.43
N PHE A 306 -14.52 -5.55 23.71
CA PHE A 306 -13.08 -5.78 23.57
C PHE A 306 -12.61 -5.60 22.13
N SER A 307 -13.43 -6.02 21.15
CA SER A 307 -13.14 -5.81 19.73
C SER A 307 -13.06 -4.32 19.36
N LEU A 308 -13.90 -3.46 19.96
CA LEU A 308 -13.79 -2.01 19.82
C LEU A 308 -12.47 -1.47 20.39
N VAL A 309 -12.09 -1.95 21.58
CA VAL A 309 -10.81 -1.57 22.21
C VAL A 309 -9.62 -2.03 21.34
N ALA A 310 -9.69 -3.23 20.76
CA ALA A 310 -8.68 -3.75 19.84
C ALA A 310 -8.55 -2.89 18.57
N ALA A 311 -9.67 -2.48 17.95
CA ALA A 311 -9.66 -1.57 16.80
C ALA A 311 -9.05 -0.21 17.16
N PHE A 312 -9.43 0.37 18.29
CA PHE A 312 -8.86 1.64 18.74
C PHE A 312 -7.36 1.53 19.05
N PHE A 313 -6.93 0.45 19.70
CA PHE A 313 -5.52 0.18 19.93
C PHE A 313 -4.74 0.09 18.61
N LEU A 314 -5.23 -0.68 17.65
CA LEU A 314 -4.59 -0.83 16.34
C LEU A 314 -4.54 0.49 15.57
N TYR A 315 -5.61 1.30 15.62
CA TYR A 315 -5.63 2.66 15.08
C TYR A 315 -4.46 3.49 15.66
N THR A 316 -4.26 3.48 16.98
CA THR A 316 -3.20 4.29 17.63
C THR A 316 -1.76 3.80 17.39
N VAL A 317 -1.56 2.52 17.06
CA VAL A 317 -0.22 1.91 16.91
C VAL A 317 0.19 1.72 15.44
N SER A 318 -0.77 1.66 14.53
CA SER A 318 -0.61 1.46 13.08
C SER A 318 0.53 2.25 12.42
N THR A 319 0.66 3.54 12.68
CA THR A 319 1.69 4.40 12.06
C THR A 319 3.10 4.00 12.50
N ARG A 320 3.24 3.46 13.72
CA ARG A 320 4.50 2.87 14.22
C ARG A 320 4.82 1.52 13.58
N LEU A 321 3.81 0.85 13.02
CA LEU A 321 3.98 -0.38 12.25
C LEU A 321 4.19 -0.10 10.75
N GLY A 322 4.28 1.17 10.34
CA GLY A 322 4.47 1.56 8.94
C GLY A 322 3.23 1.36 8.06
N ILE A 323 2.03 1.26 8.66
CA ILE A 323 0.75 1.05 7.97
C ILE A 323 -0.22 2.22 8.23
N VAL A 324 -1.25 2.35 7.39
CA VAL A 324 -2.22 3.44 7.44
C VAL A 324 -3.23 3.22 8.57
N ASP A 325 -3.32 4.16 9.50
CA ASP A 325 -4.16 4.11 10.70
C ASP A 325 -5.66 3.97 10.41
N ILE A 326 -6.16 4.72 9.43
CA ILE A 326 -7.59 4.89 9.19
C ILE A 326 -8.31 3.59 8.84
N ARG A 327 -7.56 2.58 8.39
CA ARG A 327 -8.04 1.24 8.05
C ARG A 327 -8.62 0.48 9.24
N PHE A 328 -8.44 0.97 10.47
CA PHE A 328 -9.05 0.40 11.67
C PHE A 328 -10.34 1.09 12.12
N ILE A 329 -10.68 2.27 11.58
CA ILE A 329 -11.92 2.99 11.91
C ILE A 329 -13.19 2.25 11.46
N PRO A 330 -13.26 1.56 10.30
CA PRO A 330 -14.47 0.81 9.93
C PRO A 330 -14.90 -0.22 11.00
N PHE A 331 -13.97 -0.82 11.74
CA PHE A 331 -14.33 -1.69 12.88
C PHE A 331 -15.02 -0.92 14.00
N LEU A 332 -14.57 0.31 14.31
CA LEU A 332 -15.21 1.21 15.26
C LEU A 332 -16.58 1.72 14.78
N GLN A 333 -16.91 1.56 13.50
CA GLN A 333 -18.21 1.93 12.93
C GLN A 333 -19.16 0.72 12.84
N ILE A 334 -18.65 -0.48 12.56
CA ILE A 334 -19.45 -1.72 12.41
C ILE A 334 -19.81 -2.35 13.76
N TYR A 335 -18.85 -2.49 14.68
CA TYR A 335 -19.07 -3.20 15.95
C TYR A 335 -20.11 -2.55 16.87
N PRO A 336 -20.27 -1.20 16.92
CA PRO A 336 -21.37 -0.59 17.65
C PRO A 336 -22.75 -1.02 17.12
N LEU A 337 -22.88 -1.27 15.82
CA LEU A 337 -24.14 -1.72 15.21
C LEU A 337 -24.54 -3.10 15.74
N LEU A 338 -23.56 -3.97 16.04
CA LEU A 338 -23.79 -5.28 16.67
C LEU A 338 -24.29 -5.13 18.11
N ALA A 339 -23.75 -4.18 18.87
CA ALA A 339 -24.21 -3.88 20.23
C ALA A 339 -25.60 -3.22 20.24
N ALA A 340 -25.91 -2.36 19.25
CA ALA A 340 -27.24 -1.81 19.05
C ALA A 340 -28.26 -2.91 18.72
N ALA A 341 -27.91 -3.86 17.85
CA ALA A 341 -28.75 -5.02 17.55
C ALA A 341 -29.05 -5.85 18.81
N TYR A 342 -28.07 -6.00 19.72
CA TYR A 342 -28.26 -6.71 20.98
C TYR A 342 -29.31 -6.05 21.88
N ILE A 343 -29.23 -4.72 22.11
CA ILE A 343 -30.19 -4.06 23.01
C ILE A 343 -31.59 -4.00 22.40
N LEU A 344 -31.69 -3.74 21.10
CA LEU A 344 -32.96 -3.77 20.38
C LEU A 344 -33.58 -5.17 20.45
N GLY A 345 -32.79 -6.21 20.21
CA GLY A 345 -33.26 -7.59 20.26
C GLY A 345 -33.68 -8.04 21.65
N THR A 346 -32.94 -7.62 22.68
CA THR A 346 -33.28 -7.90 24.09
C THR A 346 -34.57 -7.20 24.52
N ALA A 347 -34.84 -6.00 24.00
CA ALA A 347 -36.10 -5.30 24.23
C ALA A 347 -37.25 -5.94 23.43
N ALA A 348 -37.00 -6.25 22.16
CA ALA A 348 -37.94 -6.89 21.24
C ALA A 348 -38.42 -8.24 21.76
N SER A 349 -37.54 -9.04 22.36
CA SER A 349 -37.87 -10.39 22.84
C SER A 349 -38.84 -10.43 24.02
N ARG A 350 -39.27 -9.27 24.51
CA ARG A 350 -40.30 -9.13 25.55
C ARG A 350 -41.69 -8.88 24.97
N LEU A 351 -41.80 -8.70 23.65
CA LEU A 351 -43.04 -8.33 22.96
C LEU A 351 -43.66 -9.55 22.28
N ARG A 352 -45.00 -9.72 22.39
CA ARG A 352 -45.74 -10.85 21.80
C ARG A 352 -45.66 -10.93 20.25
N GLY A 353 -45.28 -9.83 19.60
CA GLY A 353 -45.14 -9.71 18.14
C GLY A 353 -43.69 -9.64 17.65
N GLU A 354 -42.73 -10.16 18.43
CA GLU A 354 -41.29 -10.03 18.13
C GLU A 354 -40.88 -10.48 16.72
N TRP A 355 -41.62 -11.44 16.14
CA TRP A 355 -41.37 -11.96 14.80
C TRP A 355 -41.62 -10.96 13.66
N LEU A 356 -42.41 -9.90 13.88
CA LEU A 356 -42.62 -8.82 12.91
C LEU A 356 -41.54 -7.75 12.99
N LEU A 357 -40.86 -7.62 14.14
CA LEU A 357 -39.96 -6.51 14.40
C LEU A 357 -38.73 -6.48 13.47
N PRO A 358 -38.12 -7.61 13.06
CA PRO A 358 -37.05 -7.58 12.05
C PRO A 358 -37.50 -7.00 10.71
N VAL A 359 -38.70 -7.34 10.26
CA VAL A 359 -39.27 -6.81 9.02
C VAL A 359 -39.55 -5.31 9.14
N ILE A 360 -40.09 -4.88 10.27
CA ILE A 360 -40.32 -3.45 10.54
C ILE A 360 -38.98 -2.69 10.59
N LEU A 361 -37.97 -3.23 11.30
CA LEU A 361 -36.67 -2.60 11.43
C LEU A 361 -35.95 -2.48 10.08
N VAL A 362 -35.94 -3.53 9.25
CA VAL A 362 -35.28 -3.45 7.94
C VAL A 362 -35.95 -2.42 7.04
N LEU A 363 -37.30 -2.35 7.04
CA LEU A 363 -38.02 -1.33 6.27
C LEU A 363 -37.76 0.08 6.78
N ALA A 364 -37.78 0.29 8.11
CA ALA A 364 -37.44 1.57 8.72
C ALA A 364 -35.99 1.97 8.44
N THR A 365 -35.06 1.01 8.44
CA THR A 365 -33.65 1.23 8.13
C THR A 365 -33.47 1.61 6.66
N ILE A 366 -34.17 0.96 5.74
CA ILE A 366 -34.18 1.32 4.30
C ILE A 366 -34.70 2.75 4.12
N LEU A 367 -35.81 3.12 4.77
CA LEU A 367 -36.35 4.48 4.71
C LEU A 367 -35.34 5.51 5.24
N TRP A 368 -34.68 5.21 6.36
CA TRP A 368 -33.63 6.07 6.94
C TRP A 368 -32.43 6.23 6.01
N VAL A 369 -31.95 5.14 5.43
CA VAL A 369 -30.84 5.14 4.48
C VAL A 369 -31.21 5.94 3.24
N ASN A 370 -32.38 5.71 2.65
CA ASN A 370 -32.81 6.39 1.43
C ASN A 370 -32.96 7.91 1.63
N GLN A 371 -33.28 8.37 2.84
CA GLN A 371 -33.30 9.81 3.18
C GLN A 371 -31.89 10.42 3.38
N SER A 372 -30.88 9.58 3.62
CA SER A 372 -29.52 10.02 3.96
C SER A 372 -28.54 9.96 2.77
N VAL A 373 -28.87 9.17 1.74
CA VAL A 373 -28.01 8.94 0.56
C VAL A 373 -28.09 10.12 -0.41
N THR A 374 -26.95 10.56 -0.93
CA THR A 374 -26.86 11.65 -1.90
C THR A 374 -26.16 11.24 -3.19
N PHE A 375 -24.86 10.94 -3.15
CA PHE A 375 -24.05 10.73 -4.36
C PHE A 375 -23.85 9.25 -4.74
N ILE A 376 -24.11 8.30 -3.82
CA ILE A 376 -23.88 6.87 -4.08
C ILE A 376 -24.53 6.35 -5.38
N PRO A 377 -25.81 6.65 -5.71
CA PRO A 377 -26.42 6.18 -6.96
C PRO A 377 -25.62 6.61 -8.20
N ASN A 378 -25.34 7.91 -8.30
CA ASN A 378 -24.60 8.49 -9.41
C ASN A 378 -23.18 7.93 -9.47
N TRP A 379 -22.58 7.63 -8.32
CA TRP A 379 -21.23 7.08 -8.30
C TRP A 379 -21.19 5.60 -8.69
N ILE A 380 -22.20 4.79 -8.32
CA ILE A 380 -22.36 3.42 -8.82
C ILE A 380 -22.48 3.44 -10.35
N ASP A 381 -23.37 4.28 -10.89
CA ASP A 381 -23.54 4.46 -12.34
C ASP A 381 -22.21 4.86 -12.97
N TRP A 382 -21.55 5.89 -12.42
CA TRP A 382 -20.25 6.35 -12.90
C TRP A 382 -19.21 5.22 -12.96
N ASN A 383 -19.08 4.41 -11.91
CA ASN A 383 -18.09 3.34 -11.87
C ASN A 383 -18.41 2.23 -12.89
N TYR A 384 -19.67 1.78 -12.93
CA TYR A 384 -20.06 0.55 -13.62
C TYR A 384 -20.58 0.73 -15.04
N GLU A 385 -20.94 1.96 -15.46
CA GLU A 385 -21.00 2.30 -16.88
C GLU A 385 -19.62 2.15 -17.54
N GLY A 386 -18.55 2.23 -16.75
CA GLY A 386 -17.19 1.93 -17.16
C GLY A 386 -16.58 2.96 -18.10
N PHE A 387 -15.40 2.67 -18.62
CA PHE A 387 -14.68 3.55 -19.56
C PHE A 387 -15.54 3.82 -20.79
N GLU A 388 -16.18 2.78 -21.32
CA GLU A 388 -16.95 2.79 -22.56
C GLU A 388 -18.23 3.64 -22.47
N GLY A 389 -18.74 3.86 -21.25
CA GLY A 389 -19.87 4.75 -21.01
C GLY A 389 -19.50 6.23 -20.96
N LYS A 390 -18.22 6.59 -20.97
CA LYS A 390 -17.77 7.99 -20.84
C LYS A 390 -17.77 8.71 -22.17
N ALA A 391 -18.14 9.99 -22.15
CA ALA A 391 -18.12 10.84 -23.34
C ALA A 391 -16.72 10.95 -23.97
N VAL A 392 -15.66 10.91 -23.15
CA VAL A 392 -14.26 11.00 -23.61
C VAL A 392 -13.72 9.66 -24.14
N TRP A 393 -14.47 8.56 -24.01
CA TRP A 393 -14.05 7.23 -24.44
C TRP A 393 -13.48 7.16 -25.87
N PRO A 394 -14.10 7.75 -26.92
CA PRO A 394 -13.55 7.66 -28.27
C PRO A 394 -12.15 8.27 -28.38
N ALA A 395 -11.90 9.37 -27.66
CA ALA A 395 -10.60 10.01 -27.65
C ALA A 395 -9.58 9.23 -26.81
N PHE A 396 -9.96 8.79 -25.61
CA PHE A 396 -9.10 7.97 -24.75
C PHE A 396 -8.68 6.66 -25.46
N ASN A 397 -9.64 5.94 -26.03
CA ASN A 397 -9.37 4.73 -26.81
C ASN A 397 -8.57 5.05 -28.08
N GLY A 398 -8.84 6.18 -28.75
CA GLY A 398 -8.07 6.62 -29.91
C GLY A 398 -6.59 6.87 -29.61
N VAL A 399 -6.27 7.45 -28.44
CA VAL A 399 -4.88 7.60 -27.96
C VAL A 399 -4.24 6.24 -27.72
N ASN A 400 -4.91 5.33 -27.03
CA ASN A 400 -4.37 3.99 -26.76
C ASN A 400 -4.16 3.17 -28.05
N GLN A 401 -5.06 3.29 -29.03
CA GLN A 401 -4.92 2.65 -30.34
C GLN A 401 -3.76 3.23 -31.16
N TYR A 402 -3.54 4.55 -31.07
CA TYR A 402 -2.42 5.21 -31.74
C TYR A 402 -1.07 4.77 -31.13
N LEU A 403 -1.05 4.59 -29.81
CA LEU A 403 0.12 4.14 -29.05
C LEU A 403 0.20 2.60 -28.94
N ALA A 404 -0.48 1.84 -29.80
CA ALA A 404 -0.48 0.39 -29.67
C ALA A 404 0.94 -0.21 -29.79
N GLY A 405 1.26 -1.17 -28.93
CA GLY A 405 2.58 -1.82 -28.88
C GLY A 405 2.62 -2.92 -27.80
N GLY A 406 3.81 -3.18 -27.24
CA GLY A 406 4.05 -4.17 -26.20
C GLY A 406 5.10 -3.74 -25.18
N PRO A 407 5.43 -4.62 -24.21
CA PRO A 407 6.42 -4.33 -23.15
C PRO A 407 7.86 -4.10 -23.66
N GLY A 408 8.16 -4.49 -24.90
CA GLY A 408 9.46 -4.23 -25.52
C GLY A 408 9.56 -2.90 -26.25
N ASP A 409 8.44 -2.21 -26.46
CA ASP A 409 8.47 -0.85 -27.00
C ASP A 409 8.84 0.15 -25.89
N PRO A 410 9.33 1.35 -26.26
CA PRO A 410 9.56 2.42 -25.29
C PRO A 410 8.30 2.69 -24.45
N ARG A 411 8.50 3.15 -23.23
CA ARG A 411 7.40 3.47 -22.33
C ARG A 411 6.67 4.73 -22.80
N VAL A 412 5.41 4.86 -22.38
CA VAL A 412 4.64 6.08 -22.55
C VAL A 412 4.41 6.70 -21.18
N VAL A 413 4.68 7.98 -21.01
CA VAL A 413 4.29 8.74 -19.81
C VAL A 413 3.09 9.62 -20.13
N TYR A 414 2.32 9.99 -19.12
CA TYR A 414 1.20 10.92 -19.27
C TYR A 414 1.25 11.98 -18.18
N GLU A 415 0.84 13.20 -18.52
CA GLU A 415 0.65 14.29 -17.55
C GLU A 415 -0.36 13.88 -16.50
N HIS A 416 -0.01 13.96 -15.22
CA HIS A 416 -0.97 13.82 -14.13
C HIS A 416 -1.97 15.00 -14.13
N SER A 417 -3.27 14.69 -14.21
CA SER A 417 -4.32 15.70 -14.20
C SER A 417 -5.68 15.15 -13.76
N GLN A 418 -6.41 15.92 -12.96
CA GLN A 418 -7.81 15.62 -12.63
C GLN A 418 -8.74 15.66 -13.85
N LEU A 419 -8.33 16.30 -14.95
CA LEU A 419 -9.09 16.31 -16.19
C LEU A 419 -9.23 14.92 -16.83
N HIS A 420 -8.32 13.99 -16.50
CA HIS A 420 -8.45 12.58 -16.90
C HIS A 420 -9.68 11.91 -16.28
N ASN A 421 -10.22 12.45 -15.18
CA ASN A 421 -11.45 11.93 -14.60
C ASN A 421 -12.61 11.93 -15.60
N SER A 422 -12.61 12.79 -16.63
CA SER A 422 -13.59 12.71 -17.73
C SER A 422 -13.60 11.37 -18.50
N ALA A 423 -12.51 10.59 -18.45
CA ALA A 423 -12.42 9.22 -18.96
C ALA A 423 -12.84 8.14 -17.92
N GLY A 424 -13.26 8.54 -16.72
CA GLY A 424 -13.79 7.67 -15.67
C GLY A 424 -12.95 7.64 -14.39
N SER A 425 -11.67 7.99 -14.45
CA SER A 425 -10.79 8.19 -13.29
C SER A 425 -9.64 9.12 -13.67
N SER A 426 -9.14 9.91 -12.71
CA SER A 426 -7.90 10.69 -12.90
C SER A 426 -6.69 9.80 -13.22
N ARG A 427 -6.78 8.51 -12.86
CA ARG A 427 -5.78 7.45 -13.06
C ARG A 427 -5.92 6.69 -14.39
N ALA A 428 -6.73 7.17 -15.34
CA ALA A 428 -7.11 6.42 -16.54
C ALA A 428 -5.92 5.83 -17.33
N PHE A 429 -4.83 6.59 -17.48
CA PHE A 429 -3.65 6.15 -18.25
C PHE A 429 -2.68 5.24 -17.48
N GLU A 430 -2.90 4.98 -16.19
CA GLU A 430 -2.20 3.88 -15.49
C GLU A 430 -2.52 2.52 -16.14
N SER A 431 -3.65 2.44 -16.87
CA SER A 431 -4.10 1.29 -17.64
C SER A 431 -3.58 1.28 -19.08
N LEU A 432 -2.58 2.08 -19.44
CA LEU A 432 -1.89 1.98 -20.74
C LEU A 432 -1.48 0.55 -21.11
N PRO A 433 -0.93 -0.28 -20.19
CA PRO A 433 -0.60 -1.68 -20.47
C PRO A 433 -1.81 -2.54 -20.86
N LEU A 434 -3.01 -2.17 -20.37
CA LEU A 434 -4.24 -2.87 -20.70
C LEU A 434 -4.77 -2.48 -22.09
N PHE A 435 -4.76 -1.19 -22.41
CA PHE A 435 -5.45 -0.66 -23.60
C PHE A 435 -4.54 -0.52 -24.81
N SER A 436 -3.29 -0.10 -24.62
CA SER A 436 -2.30 0.05 -25.69
C SER A 436 -1.34 -1.14 -25.80
N GLY A 437 -1.16 -1.89 -24.70
CA GLY A 437 -0.14 -2.94 -24.58
C GLY A 437 1.25 -2.43 -24.23
N ARG A 438 1.50 -1.11 -24.31
CA ARG A 438 2.76 -0.47 -23.90
C ARG A 438 2.77 -0.14 -22.42
N ASP A 439 3.96 -0.18 -21.85
CA ASP A 439 4.19 0.13 -20.45
C ASP A 439 4.14 1.64 -20.19
N THR A 440 3.80 1.99 -18.95
CA THR A 440 3.87 3.37 -18.43
C THR A 440 4.72 3.44 -17.15
N LEU A 441 4.76 4.62 -16.53
CA LEU A 441 5.53 4.86 -15.31
C LEU A 441 4.64 4.90 -14.07
N GLU A 442 3.69 5.84 -13.98
CA GLU A 442 2.80 5.94 -12.82
C GLU A 442 1.76 4.80 -12.81
N GLY A 443 1.34 4.37 -11.62
CA GLY A 443 0.41 3.28 -11.42
C GLY A 443 -0.27 3.29 -10.05
N LEU A 444 -0.99 2.22 -9.73
CA LEU A 444 -1.67 2.09 -8.43
C LEU A 444 -0.79 1.48 -7.34
N TYR A 445 -0.04 0.44 -7.68
CA TYR A 445 0.72 -0.37 -6.72
C TYR A 445 2.04 0.28 -6.31
N MET A 446 2.01 1.59 -6.03
CA MET A 446 3.17 2.45 -5.73
C MET A 446 4.07 1.94 -4.59
N GLN A 447 3.53 1.17 -3.65
CA GLN A 447 4.33 0.62 -2.56
C GLN A 447 5.11 -0.63 -2.96
N SER A 448 4.76 -1.29 -4.08
CA SER A 448 5.27 -2.62 -4.44
C SER A 448 6.64 -2.60 -5.13
N THR A 449 7.29 -1.44 -5.22
CA THR A 449 8.55 -1.26 -5.93
C THR A 449 9.35 -0.12 -5.34
N VAL A 450 10.67 -0.21 -5.52
CA VAL A 450 11.65 0.81 -5.17
C VAL A 450 11.75 1.93 -6.21
N SER A 451 11.18 1.73 -7.41
CA SER A 451 11.22 2.72 -8.48
C SER A 451 10.26 3.91 -8.28
N SER A 452 9.29 3.77 -7.37
CA SER A 452 8.21 4.75 -7.21
C SER A 452 8.66 6.17 -6.90
N PRO A 453 9.64 6.43 -6.00
CA PRO A 453 10.10 7.79 -5.71
C PRO A 453 10.59 8.55 -6.95
N PHE A 454 11.38 7.89 -7.80
CA PHE A 454 11.91 8.49 -9.03
C PHE A 454 10.79 8.82 -10.02
N ILE A 455 9.78 7.95 -10.09
CA ILE A 455 8.66 8.11 -11.02
C ILE A 455 7.71 9.22 -10.60
N PHE A 456 7.46 9.39 -9.30
CA PHE A 456 6.70 10.56 -8.81
C PHE A 456 7.49 11.86 -8.94
N TYR A 457 8.83 11.80 -8.87
CA TYR A 457 9.67 12.94 -9.22
C TYR A 457 9.52 13.31 -10.70
N ILE A 458 9.64 12.35 -11.63
CA ILE A 458 9.38 12.57 -13.07
C ILE A 458 7.98 13.14 -13.30
N GLN A 459 6.95 12.55 -12.66
CA GLN A 459 5.57 13.01 -12.81
C GLN A 459 5.40 14.48 -12.43
N SER A 460 6.16 14.95 -11.43
CA SER A 460 6.14 16.35 -11.01
C SER A 460 6.79 17.31 -11.99
N GLU A 461 7.72 16.85 -12.80
CA GLU A 461 8.38 17.66 -13.83
C GLU A 461 7.53 17.80 -15.09
N ILE A 462 6.71 16.79 -15.41
CA ILE A 462 5.86 16.81 -16.61
C ILE A 462 4.42 17.30 -16.36
N SER A 463 4.04 17.53 -15.10
CA SER A 463 2.64 17.84 -14.74
C SER A 463 2.49 19.17 -14.03
N GLN A 464 1.48 19.96 -14.42
CA GLN A 464 1.12 21.20 -13.72
C GLN A 464 0.64 20.93 -12.29
N VAL A 465 -0.06 19.82 -12.09
CA VAL A 465 -0.52 19.35 -10.79
C VAL A 465 0.32 18.15 -10.40
N THR A 466 1.01 18.25 -9.29
CA THR A 466 1.95 17.23 -8.84
C THR A 466 1.25 16.01 -8.24
N SER A 467 1.57 14.82 -8.72
CA SER A 467 1.31 13.55 -8.03
C SER A 467 2.47 13.24 -7.09
N CYS A 468 2.30 13.44 -5.77
CA CYS A 468 3.36 13.21 -4.78
C CYS A 468 2.84 12.48 -3.53
N PRO A 469 2.65 11.15 -3.59
CA PRO A 469 2.06 10.42 -2.49
C PRO A 469 3.02 10.14 -1.33
N PHE A 470 4.34 10.25 -1.52
CA PHE A 470 5.32 9.90 -0.50
C PHE A 470 5.95 11.16 0.13
N PRO A 471 5.52 11.60 1.33
CA PRO A 471 6.09 12.80 1.96
C PRO A 471 7.59 12.71 2.23
N GLN A 472 8.11 11.49 2.38
CA GLN A 472 9.52 11.22 2.60
C GLN A 472 10.37 11.24 1.31
N TRP A 473 9.76 11.44 0.15
CA TRP A 473 10.44 11.58 -1.14
C TRP A 473 9.86 12.80 -1.87
N PRO A 474 10.45 14.00 -1.70
CA PRO A 474 9.84 15.25 -2.14
C PRO A 474 9.91 15.39 -3.64
N CYS A 475 8.76 15.63 -4.25
CA CYS A 475 8.66 15.92 -5.66
C CYS A 475 9.12 17.36 -5.99
N THR A 476 9.32 17.63 -7.27
CA THR A 476 9.70 18.94 -7.79
C THR A 476 8.49 19.66 -8.39
N ARG A 477 8.74 20.61 -9.30
CA ARG A 477 7.78 21.43 -10.00
C ARG A 477 7.87 21.15 -11.49
N PHE A 478 6.83 21.54 -12.23
CA PHE A 478 6.80 21.46 -13.68
C PHE A 478 8.08 22.05 -14.29
N ASN A 479 8.85 21.19 -14.96
CA ASN A 479 10.10 21.51 -15.66
C ASN A 479 10.32 20.49 -16.81
N PRO A 480 9.78 20.76 -18.01
CA PRO A 480 9.92 19.85 -19.15
C PRO A 480 11.38 19.67 -19.63
N SER A 481 12.29 20.60 -19.32
CA SER A 481 13.70 20.47 -19.70
C SER A 481 14.40 19.39 -18.88
N ASP A 482 14.25 19.42 -17.56
CA ASP A 482 14.81 18.39 -16.67
C ASP A 482 14.10 17.04 -16.90
N ALA A 483 12.78 17.08 -17.11
CA ALA A 483 11.98 15.90 -17.41
C ALA A 483 12.53 15.14 -18.62
N ALA A 484 12.91 15.82 -19.70
CA ALA A 484 13.43 15.17 -20.91
C ALA A 484 14.60 14.22 -20.57
N ARG A 485 15.52 14.65 -19.70
CA ARG A 485 16.67 13.84 -19.30
C ARG A 485 16.26 12.63 -18.45
N HIS A 486 15.36 12.80 -17.50
CA HIS A 486 14.89 11.68 -16.68
C HIS A 486 14.03 10.68 -17.48
N LEU A 487 13.23 11.15 -18.42
CA LEU A 487 12.40 10.31 -19.29
C LEU A 487 13.25 9.41 -20.20
N GLU A 488 14.39 9.91 -20.72
CA GLU A 488 15.36 9.10 -21.49
C GLU A 488 15.93 7.93 -20.68
N ILE A 489 16.26 8.16 -19.40
CA ILE A 489 16.78 7.12 -18.49
C ILE A 489 15.77 6.00 -18.31
N PHE A 490 14.47 6.32 -18.31
CA PHE A 490 13.38 5.35 -18.19
C PHE A 490 12.89 4.81 -19.53
N ASN A 491 13.61 5.04 -20.63
CA ASN A 491 13.24 4.63 -21.99
C ASN A 491 11.81 5.07 -22.37
N VAL A 492 11.43 6.31 -22.04
CA VAL A 492 10.13 6.86 -22.46
C VAL A 492 10.25 7.42 -23.86
N GLY A 493 9.41 6.94 -24.78
CA GLY A 493 9.34 7.44 -26.16
C GLY A 493 8.31 8.57 -26.34
N GLU A 494 7.21 8.53 -25.59
CA GLU A 494 6.06 9.42 -25.82
C GLU A 494 5.49 9.98 -24.52
N VAL A 495 4.98 11.21 -24.61
CA VAL A 495 4.31 11.95 -23.54
C VAL A 495 2.88 12.29 -23.96
N ILE A 496 1.89 11.91 -23.14
CA ILE A 496 0.49 12.31 -23.32
C ILE A 496 0.22 13.56 -22.49
N ALA A 497 -0.05 14.69 -23.14
CA ALA A 497 -0.43 15.94 -22.50
C ALA A 497 -1.95 16.16 -22.53
N ARG A 498 -2.47 16.82 -21.48
CA ARG A 498 -3.90 17.07 -21.29
C ARG A 498 -4.26 18.53 -21.09
N THR A 499 -3.50 19.27 -20.27
CA THR A 499 -3.75 20.69 -20.00
C THR A 499 -3.14 21.56 -21.08
N ASP A 500 -3.75 22.72 -21.36
CA ASP A 500 -3.25 23.64 -22.38
C ASP A 500 -1.86 24.19 -22.01
N ALA A 501 -1.60 24.43 -20.72
CA ALA A 501 -0.30 24.86 -20.23
C ALA A 501 0.81 23.85 -20.56
N THR A 502 0.58 22.56 -20.30
CA THR A 502 1.55 21.50 -20.62
C THR A 502 1.71 21.34 -22.13
N LYS A 503 0.62 21.37 -22.90
CA LYS A 503 0.70 21.31 -24.38
C LYS A 503 1.55 22.43 -24.96
N VAL A 504 1.31 23.67 -24.54
CA VAL A 504 2.07 24.85 -24.99
C VAL A 504 3.54 24.74 -24.59
N ALA A 505 3.82 24.29 -23.37
CA ALA A 505 5.20 24.12 -22.90
C ALA A 505 5.96 23.07 -23.72
N LEU A 506 5.34 21.91 -24.01
CA LEU A 506 5.97 20.85 -24.80
C LEU A 506 6.14 21.24 -26.28
N ILE A 507 5.16 21.90 -26.89
CA ILE A 507 5.25 22.40 -28.29
C ILE A 507 6.46 23.33 -28.49
N ASN A 508 6.76 24.16 -27.48
CA ASN A 508 7.83 25.16 -27.58
C ASN A 508 9.19 24.65 -27.09
N HIS A 509 9.31 23.36 -26.74
CA HIS A 509 10.54 22.80 -26.19
C HIS A 509 11.23 21.85 -27.19
N PRO A 510 12.53 22.02 -27.48
CA PRO A 510 13.21 21.27 -28.54
C PRO A 510 13.35 19.75 -28.28
N GLY A 511 13.21 19.32 -27.02
CA GLY A 511 13.23 17.91 -26.63
C GLY A 511 11.95 17.14 -26.99
N TYR A 512 10.89 17.82 -27.42
CA TYR A 512 9.59 17.19 -27.70
C TYR A 512 9.10 17.54 -29.10
N GLU A 513 8.69 16.52 -29.84
CA GLU A 513 8.10 16.67 -31.18
C GLU A 513 6.60 16.38 -31.10
N PHE A 514 5.79 17.29 -31.63
CA PHE A 514 4.36 17.05 -31.76
C PHE A 514 4.11 15.89 -32.73
N GLU A 515 3.32 14.90 -32.32
CA GLU A 515 2.90 13.83 -33.22
C GLU A 515 1.43 13.94 -33.61
N LYS A 516 0.55 14.02 -32.61
CA LYS A 516 -0.89 13.87 -32.85
C LYS A 516 -1.74 14.50 -31.77
N GLU A 517 -2.84 15.11 -32.19
CA GLU A 517 -3.94 15.53 -31.29
C GLU A 517 -5.15 14.63 -31.50
N ILE A 518 -5.72 14.11 -30.40
CA ILE A 518 -6.88 13.22 -30.39
C ILE A 518 -7.85 13.70 -29.31
N GLY A 519 -8.82 14.50 -29.75
CA GLY A 519 -9.78 15.15 -28.84
C GLY A 519 -9.05 16.01 -27.80
N PRO A 520 -9.26 15.79 -26.50
CA PRO A 520 -8.60 16.59 -25.46
C PRO A 520 -7.11 16.31 -25.27
N TYR A 521 -6.56 15.24 -25.87
CA TYR A 521 -5.20 14.76 -25.62
C TYR A 521 -4.26 15.13 -26.77
N THR A 522 -3.01 15.42 -26.43
CA THR A 522 -1.94 15.62 -27.41
C THR A 522 -0.78 14.68 -27.08
N VAL A 523 -0.30 13.94 -28.08
CA VAL A 523 0.83 13.02 -27.96
C VAL A 523 2.07 13.69 -28.54
N PHE A 524 3.16 13.66 -27.77
CA PHE A 524 4.47 14.14 -28.15
C PHE A 524 5.49 13.01 -28.13
N ARG A 525 6.45 13.02 -29.05
CA ARG A 525 7.63 12.16 -29.05
C ARG A 525 8.78 12.84 -28.34
N LEU A 526 9.51 12.10 -27.50
CA LEU A 526 10.76 12.54 -26.90
C LEU A 526 11.91 12.30 -27.88
N THR A 527 12.58 13.36 -28.33
CA THR A 527 13.57 13.27 -29.42
C THR A 527 14.91 12.65 -28.99
N GLY A 528 15.24 12.69 -27.70
CA GLY A 528 16.50 12.15 -27.17
C GLY A 528 16.47 10.66 -26.80
N ASN A 529 15.29 10.01 -26.83
CA ASN A 529 15.20 8.60 -26.48
C ASN A 529 15.72 7.70 -27.60
N LYS A 530 16.64 6.80 -27.26
CA LYS A 530 17.19 5.79 -28.18
C LYS A 530 16.27 4.59 -28.40
N GLY A 531 15.27 4.42 -27.53
CA GLY A 531 14.32 3.32 -27.63
C GLY A 531 14.88 1.97 -27.17
N SER A 532 15.84 1.96 -26.24
CA SER A 532 16.49 0.74 -25.74
C SER A 532 16.34 0.59 -24.22
N TYR A 533 16.06 -0.62 -23.76
CA TYR A 533 16.06 -1.02 -22.35
C TYR A 533 17.44 -1.42 -21.86
N VAL A 534 18.29 -1.98 -22.72
CA VAL A 534 19.65 -2.43 -22.40
C VAL A 534 20.65 -1.50 -23.09
N GLU A 535 21.50 -0.87 -22.29
CA GLU A 535 22.48 0.10 -22.79
C GLU A 535 23.81 -0.02 -22.05
N VAL A 536 24.91 0.22 -22.79
CA VAL A 536 26.23 0.40 -22.20
C VAL A 536 26.33 1.84 -21.68
N PRO A 537 26.66 2.06 -20.39
CA PRO A 537 26.76 3.41 -19.85
C PRO A 537 27.93 4.18 -20.46
N LYS A 538 27.82 5.51 -20.46
CA LYS A 538 28.85 6.41 -21.01
C LYS A 538 30.15 6.38 -20.19
N TYR A 539 30.02 6.24 -18.88
CA TYR A 539 31.14 6.15 -17.94
C TYR A 539 31.12 4.81 -17.19
N GLU A 540 32.30 4.39 -16.74
CA GLU A 540 32.48 3.22 -15.88
C GLU A 540 31.61 3.36 -14.61
N PRO A 541 30.85 2.31 -14.24
CA PRO A 541 30.09 2.30 -13.00
C PRO A 541 31.00 2.41 -11.78
N VAL A 542 30.53 3.10 -10.75
CA VAL A 542 31.22 3.25 -9.47
C VAL A 542 30.58 2.34 -8.43
N LEU A 543 31.35 1.46 -7.82
CA LEU A 543 30.93 0.71 -6.65
C LEU A 543 30.86 1.67 -5.46
N PHE A 544 29.65 1.88 -4.95
CA PHE A 544 29.32 2.88 -3.94
C PHE A 544 28.92 2.19 -2.63
N GLU A 545 29.78 2.31 -1.61
CA GLU A 545 29.55 1.72 -0.29
C GLU A 545 28.56 2.58 0.51
N THR A 546 27.38 2.04 0.79
CA THR A 546 26.36 2.70 1.62
C THR A 546 25.32 1.70 2.12
N SER A 547 24.89 1.86 3.36
CA SER A 547 23.73 1.17 3.92
C SER A 547 22.40 1.86 3.59
N ARG A 548 22.44 3.06 2.97
CA ARG A 548 21.29 3.91 2.64
C ARG A 548 21.17 4.13 1.15
N TRP A 549 21.18 3.02 0.41
CA TRP A 549 21.22 3.06 -1.04
C TRP A 549 20.01 3.75 -1.65
N LYS A 550 18.81 3.67 -1.05
CA LYS A 550 17.60 4.32 -1.57
C LYS A 550 17.73 5.84 -1.56
N GLU A 551 18.18 6.39 -0.43
CA GLU A 551 18.44 7.82 -0.26
C GLU A 551 19.56 8.28 -1.18
N SER A 552 20.65 7.52 -1.27
CA SER A 552 21.80 7.82 -2.12
C SER A 552 21.40 7.81 -3.60
N ALA A 553 20.60 6.83 -4.02
CA ALA A 553 20.04 6.76 -5.36
C ALA A 553 19.08 7.91 -5.66
N TYR A 554 18.28 8.34 -4.68
CA TYR A 554 17.39 9.50 -4.84
C TYR A 554 18.15 10.79 -5.04
N LEU A 555 19.17 11.07 -4.22
CA LEU A 555 20.03 12.24 -4.36
C LEU A 555 20.82 12.22 -5.66
N TRP A 556 21.30 11.04 -6.08
CA TRP A 556 21.90 10.85 -7.40
C TRP A 556 20.91 11.20 -8.52
N PHE A 557 19.65 10.74 -8.39
CA PHE A 557 18.64 10.91 -9.43
C PHE A 557 18.23 12.37 -9.62
N ILE A 558 17.98 13.10 -8.54
CA ILE A 558 17.56 14.51 -8.64
C ILE A 558 18.69 15.46 -9.08
N ASN A 559 19.94 14.98 -9.12
CA ASN A 559 21.09 15.76 -9.58
C ASN A 559 21.45 15.37 -11.02
N LEU A 560 20.97 16.16 -11.98
CA LEU A 560 21.16 15.94 -13.41
C LEU A 560 22.64 15.74 -13.82
N SER A 561 23.57 16.36 -13.11
CA SER A 561 24.99 16.25 -13.43
C SER A 561 25.52 14.82 -13.19
N LEU A 562 24.96 14.09 -12.22
CA LEU A 562 25.43 12.76 -11.82
C LEU A 562 24.87 11.62 -12.68
N LEU A 563 23.77 11.87 -13.40
CA LEU A 563 23.01 10.85 -14.12
C LEU A 563 23.81 10.04 -15.15
N ASP A 564 24.88 10.60 -15.69
CA ASP A 564 25.76 9.93 -16.64
C ASP A 564 26.65 8.83 -16.01
N VAL A 565 26.85 8.86 -14.68
CA VAL A 565 27.71 7.92 -13.96
C VAL A 565 26.86 6.97 -13.11
N PRO A 566 26.76 5.68 -13.48
CA PRO A 566 25.96 4.71 -12.72
C PRO A 566 26.62 4.39 -11.38
N LEU A 567 25.81 4.35 -10.32
CA LEU A 567 26.25 3.90 -8.99
C LEU A 567 25.76 2.48 -8.73
N VAL A 568 26.67 1.57 -8.41
CA VAL A 568 26.35 0.20 -7.99
C VAL A 568 26.45 0.14 -6.47
N PHE A 569 25.36 -0.18 -5.80
CA PHE A 569 25.30 -0.08 -4.34
C PHE A 569 25.74 -1.37 -3.65
N THR A 570 26.52 -1.23 -2.58
CA THR A 570 26.94 -2.33 -1.69
C THR A 570 27.01 -1.86 -0.24
N ASP A 571 26.77 -2.77 0.71
CA ASP A 571 27.00 -2.49 2.13
C ASP A 571 28.48 -2.63 2.53
N ASP A 572 29.28 -3.30 1.69
CA ASP A 572 30.70 -3.58 1.90
C ASP A 572 31.43 -3.58 0.55
N ALA A 573 32.43 -2.71 0.39
CA ALA A 573 33.26 -2.64 -0.82
C ALA A 573 34.67 -3.22 -0.63
N SER A 574 34.89 -4.02 0.43
CA SER A 574 36.19 -4.69 0.69
C SER A 574 36.61 -5.63 -0.44
N ASP A 575 35.65 -6.30 -1.08
CA ASP A 575 35.85 -7.01 -2.35
C ASP A 575 35.11 -6.27 -3.47
N PRO A 576 35.82 -5.46 -4.29
CA PRO A 576 35.19 -4.69 -5.35
C PRO A 576 34.74 -5.55 -6.53
N GLY A 577 35.10 -6.84 -6.57
CA GLY A 577 34.77 -7.74 -7.66
C GLY A 577 35.19 -7.18 -9.03
N PRO A 578 34.26 -7.02 -9.99
CA PRO A 578 34.58 -6.55 -11.34
C PRO A 578 34.71 -5.02 -11.47
N PHE A 579 34.43 -4.25 -10.41
CA PHE A 579 34.37 -2.79 -10.48
C PHE A 579 35.75 -2.15 -10.30
N LYS A 580 36.11 -1.26 -11.24
CA LYS A 580 37.41 -0.55 -11.24
C LYS A 580 37.40 0.69 -10.35
N LEU A 581 36.23 1.27 -10.13
CA LEU A 581 36.03 2.51 -9.40
C LEU A 581 35.26 2.20 -8.13
N VAL A 582 35.78 2.65 -6.99
CA VAL A 582 35.19 2.40 -5.67
C VAL A 582 35.11 3.71 -4.90
N LYS A 583 33.98 3.95 -4.24
CA LYS A 583 33.73 5.12 -3.39
C LYS A 583 33.22 4.63 -2.04
N THR A 584 34.03 4.81 -1.00
CA THR A 584 33.78 4.28 0.35
C THR A 584 33.40 5.33 1.40
N ASP A 585 33.50 6.62 1.07
CA ASP A 585 33.15 7.71 1.98
C ASP A 585 31.64 7.99 2.09
N GLY A 586 30.83 7.29 1.27
CA GLY A 586 29.38 7.43 1.20
C GLY A 586 28.91 8.79 0.68
N LYS A 587 29.79 9.62 0.09
CA LYS A 587 29.47 10.97 -0.38
C LYS A 587 29.29 11.02 -1.90
N LEU A 588 28.30 11.76 -2.35
CA LEU A 588 28.03 12.01 -3.79
C LEU A 588 28.89 13.11 -4.40
N THR A 589 29.87 13.64 -3.66
CA THR A 589 30.86 14.60 -4.17
C THR A 589 32.02 13.86 -4.83
N ASP A 590 32.59 14.47 -5.87
CA ASP A 590 33.78 13.98 -6.56
C ASP A 590 33.63 12.57 -7.15
N ILE A 591 32.45 12.27 -7.70
CA ILE A 591 32.20 11.00 -8.38
C ILE A 591 33.12 10.88 -9.61
N PRO A 592 33.98 9.84 -9.70
CA PRO A 592 34.91 9.68 -10.80
C PRO A 592 34.20 9.48 -12.14
N ARG A 593 34.74 10.10 -13.19
CA ARG A 593 34.22 10.00 -14.57
C ARG A 593 35.27 9.38 -15.48
N VAL A 594 35.22 8.07 -15.66
CA VAL A 594 36.11 7.35 -16.60
C VAL A 594 35.28 6.86 -17.79
N PRO A 595 35.47 7.40 -19.01
CA PRO A 595 34.69 7.01 -20.18
C PRO A 595 34.86 5.53 -20.57
N ILE A 596 33.81 4.91 -21.08
CA ILE A 596 33.88 3.60 -21.73
C ILE A 596 34.10 3.81 -23.24
N GLU A 597 35.33 3.61 -23.71
CA GLU A 597 35.70 3.77 -25.13
C GLU A 597 35.52 2.46 -25.91
N ARG A 598 34.26 2.01 -26.04
CA ARG A 598 33.89 0.81 -26.81
C ARG A 598 32.64 1.09 -27.66
N ASP A 599 32.71 0.71 -28.92
CA ASP A 599 31.55 0.75 -29.82
C ASP A 599 30.74 -0.55 -29.68
N CYS A 600 29.62 -0.45 -28.95
CA CYS A 600 28.81 -1.58 -28.53
C CYS A 600 27.46 -1.55 -29.24
N THR A 601 27.08 -2.69 -29.82
CA THR A 601 25.75 -2.91 -30.39
C THR A 601 25.01 -3.92 -29.52
N VAL A 602 23.78 -3.59 -29.16
CA VAL A 602 22.89 -4.45 -28.37
C VAL A 602 21.61 -4.68 -29.16
N SER A 603 21.20 -5.94 -29.26
CA SER A 603 19.88 -6.33 -29.76
C SER A 603 19.13 -7.02 -28.63
N GLU A 604 17.93 -6.56 -28.33
CA GLU A 604 17.16 -6.99 -27.16
C GLU A 604 15.76 -7.50 -27.51
N SER A 605 15.21 -8.30 -26.60
CA SER A 605 13.82 -8.72 -26.59
C SER A 605 13.35 -8.69 -25.14
N VAL A 606 12.35 -7.86 -24.87
CA VAL A 606 11.80 -7.65 -23.52
C VAL A 606 10.39 -8.23 -23.45
N LYS A 607 10.16 -9.02 -22.42
CA LYS A 607 8.86 -9.53 -21.98
C LYS A 607 8.66 -9.17 -20.51
N ASP A 608 7.48 -9.49 -19.98
CA ASP A 608 7.18 -9.29 -18.56
C ASP A 608 8.21 -9.97 -17.65
N ASP A 609 8.41 -11.27 -17.77
CA ASP A 609 9.23 -12.05 -16.84
C ASP A 609 10.58 -12.49 -17.42
N GLU A 610 10.98 -11.95 -18.58
CA GLU A 610 12.19 -12.33 -19.30
C GLU A 610 12.70 -11.19 -20.18
N ILE A 611 14.01 -10.95 -20.13
CA ILE A 611 14.74 -10.00 -20.98
C ILE A 611 15.92 -10.77 -21.56
N THR A 612 16.00 -10.85 -22.89
CA THR A 612 17.15 -11.43 -23.58
C THR A 612 17.83 -10.36 -24.40
N PHE A 613 19.16 -10.37 -24.44
CA PHE A 613 19.90 -9.51 -25.34
C PHE A 613 21.18 -10.16 -25.86
N THR A 614 21.61 -9.72 -27.04
CA THR A 614 22.89 -10.08 -27.64
C THR A 614 23.77 -8.84 -27.72
N THR A 615 25.03 -8.96 -27.34
CA THR A 615 26.01 -7.86 -27.34
C THR A 615 27.37 -8.30 -27.89
N ASN A 616 28.06 -7.40 -28.58
CA ASN A 616 29.46 -7.59 -29.00
C ASN A 616 30.47 -7.13 -27.93
N CYS A 617 30.01 -6.61 -26.79
CA CYS A 617 30.85 -6.04 -25.72
C CYS A 617 30.86 -6.89 -24.45
N VAL A 618 31.32 -8.13 -24.58
CA VAL A 618 31.54 -9.04 -23.43
C VAL A 618 32.54 -8.43 -22.45
N GLY A 619 32.27 -8.53 -21.14
CA GLY A 619 33.07 -7.95 -20.07
C GLY A 619 32.85 -6.45 -19.82
N VAL A 620 31.98 -5.80 -20.60
CA VAL A 620 31.60 -4.38 -20.41
C VAL A 620 30.26 -4.31 -19.66
N PRO A 621 30.07 -3.37 -18.70
CA PRO A 621 28.80 -3.21 -18.01
C PRO A 621 27.63 -2.87 -18.93
N HIS A 622 26.48 -3.51 -18.70
CA HIS A 622 25.21 -3.23 -19.38
C HIS A 622 24.14 -2.92 -18.33
N ILE A 623 23.52 -1.74 -18.44
CA ILE A 623 22.37 -1.34 -17.62
C ILE A 623 21.11 -1.85 -18.30
N VAL A 624 20.23 -2.44 -17.51
CA VAL A 624 18.90 -2.87 -17.93
C VAL A 624 17.89 -1.99 -17.20
N LYS A 625 17.19 -1.12 -17.94
CA LYS A 625 16.23 -0.09 -17.47
C LYS A 625 14.91 -0.68 -16.96
N VAL A 626 15.01 -1.65 -16.07
CA VAL A 626 13.94 -2.38 -15.39
C VAL A 626 14.28 -2.44 -13.90
N SER A 627 13.29 -2.20 -13.06
CA SER A 627 13.46 -2.15 -11.61
C SER A 627 14.07 -3.44 -11.08
N TYR A 628 15.06 -3.30 -10.21
CA TYR A 628 15.72 -4.40 -9.54
C TYR A 628 14.77 -5.09 -8.55
N PHE A 629 14.88 -6.41 -8.46
CA PHE A 629 14.24 -7.24 -7.45
C PHE A 629 15.01 -8.56 -7.30
N PRO A 630 15.12 -9.15 -6.10
CA PRO A 630 16.00 -10.31 -5.83
C PRO A 630 15.61 -11.60 -6.58
N ASN A 631 14.43 -11.64 -7.18
CA ASN A 631 13.95 -12.77 -7.97
C ASN A 631 14.51 -12.83 -9.37
N TRP A 632 15.07 -11.73 -9.90
CA TRP A 632 15.75 -11.76 -11.18
C TRP A 632 16.98 -12.69 -11.11
N LYS A 633 17.14 -13.50 -12.17
CA LYS A 633 18.24 -14.44 -12.40
C LYS A 633 18.85 -14.14 -13.75
N VAL A 634 20.12 -14.50 -13.92
CA VAL A 634 20.85 -14.25 -15.16
C VAL A 634 21.60 -15.50 -15.62
N GLU A 635 21.59 -15.71 -16.93
CA GLU A 635 22.43 -16.64 -17.68
C GLU A 635 23.27 -15.80 -18.66
N GLY A 636 24.55 -16.15 -18.87
CA GLY A 636 25.47 -15.36 -19.69
C GLY A 636 26.15 -14.18 -18.95
N ALA A 637 25.95 -14.07 -17.63
CA ALA A 637 26.68 -13.20 -16.71
C ALA A 637 26.72 -13.83 -15.30
N ASP A 638 27.61 -13.36 -14.43
CA ASP A 638 27.80 -13.97 -13.10
C ASP A 638 26.72 -13.56 -12.09
N LYS A 639 26.33 -12.28 -12.10
CA LYS A 639 25.40 -11.70 -11.13
C LYS A 639 24.66 -10.49 -11.71
N ILE A 640 23.48 -10.21 -11.16
CA ILE A 640 22.74 -8.96 -11.36
C ILE A 640 23.04 -8.02 -10.18
N TYR A 641 23.51 -6.83 -10.49
CA TYR A 641 23.81 -5.76 -9.54
C TYR A 641 22.65 -4.76 -9.48
N LEU A 642 22.39 -4.22 -8.30
CA LEU A 642 21.49 -3.08 -8.11
C LEU A 642 22.24 -1.80 -8.50
N VAL A 643 21.76 -1.10 -9.52
CA VAL A 643 22.36 0.13 -10.03
C VAL A 643 21.38 1.30 -9.94
N SER A 644 21.89 2.52 -9.81
CA SER A 644 21.07 3.73 -9.82
C SER A 644 20.20 3.87 -11.10
N PRO A 645 18.98 4.43 -11.02
CA PRO A 645 18.29 4.83 -9.79
C PRO A 645 17.76 3.63 -8.97
N SER A 646 17.33 2.56 -9.62
CA SER A 646 17.01 1.28 -8.97
C SER A 646 16.92 0.14 -9.99
N PHE A 647 17.75 0.22 -11.02
CA PHE A 647 17.77 -0.69 -12.15
C PHE A 647 18.68 -1.88 -11.91
N MET A 648 18.74 -2.76 -12.91
CA MET A 648 19.66 -3.88 -12.95
C MET A 648 20.90 -3.53 -13.76
N LEU A 649 22.06 -4.03 -13.34
CA LEU A 649 23.29 -4.01 -14.12
C LEU A 649 23.86 -5.43 -14.20
N VAL A 650 24.33 -5.80 -15.39
CA VAL A 650 25.03 -7.07 -15.63
C VAL A 650 26.34 -6.82 -16.37
N ILE A 651 27.32 -7.67 -16.13
CA ILE A 651 28.58 -7.68 -16.89
C ILE A 651 28.61 -9.01 -17.64
N PRO A 652 28.31 -9.03 -18.95
CA PRO A 652 28.19 -10.25 -19.72
C PRO A 652 29.51 -11.04 -19.74
N SER A 653 29.44 -12.34 -19.49
CA SER A 653 30.51 -13.31 -19.72
C SER A 653 30.35 -14.03 -21.07
N GLN A 654 29.19 -13.88 -21.72
CA GLN A 654 28.86 -14.43 -23.04
C GLN A 654 28.16 -13.36 -23.90
N GLU A 655 28.15 -13.54 -25.22
CA GLU A 655 27.47 -12.62 -26.15
C GLU A 655 25.95 -12.62 -25.96
N GLN A 656 25.36 -13.78 -25.64
CA GLN A 656 23.93 -13.92 -25.36
C GLN A 656 23.70 -13.92 -23.85
N VAL A 657 22.85 -13.00 -23.40
CA VAL A 657 22.47 -12.87 -21.99
C VAL A 657 20.96 -13.04 -21.87
N ARG A 658 20.55 -13.79 -20.85
CA ARG A 658 19.15 -14.01 -20.52
C ARG A 658 18.91 -13.69 -19.06
N ILE A 659 18.07 -12.70 -18.81
CA ILE A 659 17.62 -12.28 -17.49
C ILE A 659 16.17 -12.72 -17.33
N TYR A 660 15.84 -13.47 -16.28
CA TYR A 660 14.49 -14.01 -16.11
C TYR A 660 14.04 -13.98 -14.65
N TYR A 661 12.74 -13.84 -14.44
CA TYR A 661 12.15 -13.76 -13.11
C TYR A 661 11.92 -15.16 -12.52
N GLY A 662 12.72 -15.52 -11.52
CA GLY A 662 12.75 -16.86 -10.94
C GLY A 662 12.41 -16.91 -9.46
N LYS A 663 12.43 -18.12 -8.88
CA LYS A 663 12.27 -18.33 -7.43
C LYS A 663 13.60 -18.12 -6.71
N THR A 664 13.53 -17.56 -5.50
CA THR A 664 14.64 -17.51 -4.53
C THR A 664 14.55 -18.68 -3.55
N PHE A 665 15.58 -18.84 -2.70
CA PHE A 665 15.52 -19.79 -1.58
C PHE A 665 14.32 -19.53 -0.66
N ILE A 666 14.02 -18.26 -0.38
CA ILE A 666 12.90 -17.85 0.48
C ILE A 666 11.55 -18.24 -0.13
N ASP A 667 11.40 -18.11 -1.45
CA ASP A 667 10.18 -18.54 -2.16
C ASP A 667 9.97 -20.06 -2.04
N THR A 668 11.06 -20.82 -2.21
CA THR A 668 11.04 -22.28 -2.07
C THR A 668 10.74 -22.71 -0.63
N LEU A 669 11.32 -22.04 0.37
CA LEU A 669 11.04 -22.30 1.79
C LEU A 669 9.55 -22.08 2.11
N GLY A 670 8.97 -20.98 1.63
CA GLY A 670 7.54 -20.72 1.78
C GLY A 670 6.66 -21.82 1.18
N GLN A 671 7.03 -22.32 -0.01
CA GLN A 671 6.34 -23.44 -0.67
C GLN A 671 6.44 -24.74 0.11
N ILE A 672 7.63 -25.09 0.63
CA ILE A 672 7.84 -26.28 1.47
C ILE A 672 6.98 -26.20 2.74
N LEU A 673 6.97 -25.06 3.42
CA LEU A 673 6.15 -24.88 4.63
C LEU A 673 4.65 -24.96 4.33
N THR A 674 4.23 -24.48 3.16
CA THR A 674 2.85 -24.63 2.68
C THR A 674 2.49 -26.10 2.47
N LEU A 675 3.35 -26.87 1.81
CA LEU A 675 3.16 -28.31 1.63
C LEU A 675 3.07 -29.03 2.98
N LEU A 676 3.93 -28.68 3.95
CA LEU A 676 3.84 -29.21 5.31
C LEU A 676 2.51 -28.86 6.00
N GLY A 677 2.01 -27.63 5.82
CA GLY A 677 0.69 -27.22 6.30
C GLY A 677 -0.45 -28.04 5.68
N ILE A 678 -0.39 -28.30 4.38
CA ILE A 678 -1.37 -29.17 3.67
C ILE A 678 -1.30 -30.60 4.22
N MET A 679 -0.10 -31.15 4.40
CA MET A 679 0.10 -32.47 4.98
C MET A 679 -0.45 -32.55 6.41
N LEU A 680 -0.23 -31.53 7.23
CA LEU A 680 -0.76 -31.45 8.59
C LEU A 680 -2.31 -31.45 8.59
N LEU A 681 -2.94 -30.73 7.66
CA LEU A 681 -4.41 -30.74 7.53
C LEU A 681 -4.96 -32.11 7.09
N LEU A 682 -4.33 -32.76 6.11
CA LEU A 682 -4.82 -34.02 5.53
C LEU A 682 -4.56 -35.21 6.45
N PHE A 683 -3.37 -35.29 7.06
CA PHE A 683 -2.89 -36.45 7.80
C PHE A 683 -2.92 -36.26 9.32
N GLY A 684 -3.01 -35.04 9.83
CA GLY A 684 -3.10 -34.79 11.28
C GLY A 684 -4.30 -35.47 11.95
N ARG A 685 -5.37 -35.75 11.21
CA ARG A 685 -6.52 -36.52 11.72
C ARG A 685 -6.27 -38.03 11.86
N ARG A 686 -5.28 -38.60 11.14
CA ARG A 686 -4.91 -40.02 11.22
C ARG A 686 -4.00 -40.36 12.42
N ILE A 687 -3.45 -39.34 13.09
CA ILE A 687 -2.68 -39.48 14.33
C ILE A 687 -3.61 -39.62 15.56
N GLY A 688 -4.93 -39.68 15.35
CA GLY A 688 -5.93 -40.01 16.39
C GLY A 688 -6.71 -38.77 16.86
N PRO A 689 -8.02 -38.88 17.14
CA PRO A 689 -8.86 -37.74 17.53
C PRO A 689 -8.53 -37.10 18.90
N GLY A 690 -7.45 -37.50 19.55
CA GLY A 690 -7.14 -37.13 20.94
C GLY A 690 -5.66 -36.86 21.26
N LEU A 691 -4.79 -36.59 20.27
CA LEU A 691 -3.35 -36.39 20.53
C LEU A 691 -2.86 -34.93 20.40
N ASP A 692 -3.44 -34.10 19.53
CA ASP A 692 -2.91 -32.73 19.33
C ASP A 692 -3.27 -31.77 20.47
N GLU A 693 -4.55 -31.65 20.82
CA GLU A 693 -5.01 -30.68 21.83
C GLU A 693 -4.50 -31.04 23.24
N PRO A 694 -4.48 -32.32 23.68
CA PRO A 694 -3.95 -32.69 24.99
C PRO A 694 -2.43 -32.52 25.11
N LEU A 695 -1.66 -32.75 24.03
CA LEU A 695 -0.20 -32.58 24.04
C LEU A 695 0.18 -31.10 24.19
N TYR A 696 -0.36 -30.22 23.33
CA TYR A 696 -0.10 -28.78 23.45
C TYR A 696 -0.64 -28.23 24.77
N THR A 697 -1.82 -28.65 25.20
CA THR A 697 -2.39 -28.23 26.49
C THR A 697 -1.48 -28.61 27.64
N LYS A 698 -0.93 -29.84 27.65
CA LYS A 698 0.01 -30.29 28.68
C LYS A 698 1.33 -29.51 28.65
N ILE A 699 1.90 -29.28 27.47
CA ILE A 699 3.12 -28.46 27.30
C ILE A 699 2.88 -27.05 27.84
N PHE A 700 1.78 -26.39 27.44
CA PHE A 700 1.47 -25.05 27.91
C PHE A 700 1.09 -25.02 29.39
N GLU A 701 0.43 -26.04 29.94
CA GLU A 701 0.15 -26.16 31.37
C GLU A 701 1.45 -26.29 32.18
N GLU A 702 2.42 -27.10 31.73
CA GLU A 702 3.75 -27.22 32.35
C GLU A 702 4.55 -25.91 32.27
N VAL A 703 4.56 -25.25 31.11
CA VAL A 703 5.19 -23.93 30.93
C VAL A 703 4.53 -22.90 31.85
N LEU A 704 3.19 -22.79 31.85
CA LEU A 704 2.45 -21.85 32.71
C LEU A 704 2.60 -22.18 34.21
N GLY A 705 2.77 -23.44 34.56
CA GLY A 705 3.06 -23.90 35.93
C GLY A 705 4.42 -23.41 36.42
N LYS A 706 5.44 -23.41 35.56
CA LYS A 706 6.78 -22.86 35.88
C LYS A 706 6.79 -21.34 36.07
N ILE A 707 5.81 -20.62 35.52
CA ILE A 707 5.73 -19.13 35.57
C ILE A 707 4.81 -18.65 36.75
N GLU A 708 4.27 -19.56 37.56
CA GLU A 708 3.25 -19.30 38.59
C GLU A 708 3.65 -18.30 39.70
N THR A 709 4.94 -18.10 40.00
CA THR A 709 5.40 -17.14 41.01
C THR A 709 5.24 -15.67 40.61
N HIS A 710 4.89 -15.36 39.36
CA HIS A 710 5.06 -14.02 38.79
C HIS A 710 3.84 -13.54 37.97
N LYS A 711 2.61 -13.98 38.27
CA LYS A 711 1.39 -13.65 37.47
C LYS A 711 1.14 -12.16 37.19
N LYS A 712 1.38 -11.26 38.15
CA LYS A 712 1.35 -9.80 37.90
C LYS A 712 2.43 -9.40 36.89
N TRP A 713 3.62 -9.96 37.03
CA TRP A 713 4.75 -9.75 36.14
C TRP A 713 4.59 -10.37 34.77
N ILE A 714 3.69 -11.32 34.50
CA ILE A 714 3.44 -11.81 33.12
C ILE A 714 2.50 -10.87 32.37
N PHE A 715 1.44 -10.37 33.00
CA PHE A 715 0.58 -9.36 32.39
C PHE A 715 1.36 -8.05 32.23
N ILE A 716 2.14 -7.68 33.26
CA ILE A 716 3.09 -6.57 33.18
C ILE A 716 4.19 -6.89 32.17
N ALA A 717 4.76 -8.10 32.06
CA ALA A 717 5.78 -8.43 31.06
C ALA A 717 5.21 -8.51 29.65
N ALA A 718 3.98 -8.97 29.43
CA ALA A 718 3.34 -8.90 28.12
C ALA A 718 3.07 -7.45 27.75
N ILE A 719 2.61 -6.62 28.70
CA ILE A 719 2.47 -5.18 28.54
C ILE A 719 3.82 -4.48 28.40
N VAL A 720 4.89 -4.92 29.07
CA VAL A 720 6.27 -4.39 29.09
C VAL A 720 7.10 -4.97 27.94
N ILE A 721 6.70 -6.08 27.32
CA ILE A 721 7.24 -6.61 26.07
C ILE A 721 6.50 -5.95 24.91
N LEU A 722 5.19 -5.69 25.01
CA LEU A 722 4.47 -4.83 24.06
C LEU A 722 4.98 -3.38 24.15
N LEU A 723 5.08 -2.80 25.34
CA LEU A 723 5.72 -1.51 25.59
C LEU A 723 7.21 -1.57 25.30
N GLY A 724 7.89 -2.68 25.56
CA GLY A 724 9.33 -2.88 25.37
C GLY A 724 9.69 -3.06 23.91
N LEU A 725 8.84 -3.68 23.11
CA LEU A 725 8.90 -3.69 21.64
C LEU A 725 8.58 -2.28 21.11
N VAL A 726 7.66 -1.55 21.73
CA VAL A 726 7.41 -0.13 21.41
C VAL A 726 8.59 0.78 21.83
N LEU A 727 9.31 0.46 22.91
CA LEU A 727 10.41 1.24 23.49
C LEU A 727 11.78 0.85 22.93
N SER A 728 12.05 -0.42 22.60
CA SER A 728 13.25 -0.84 21.86
C SER A 728 13.19 -0.33 20.43
N HIS A 729 11.98 -0.27 19.86
CA HIS A 729 11.70 0.48 18.65
C HIS A 729 11.88 2.00 18.85
N SER A 730 11.75 2.55 20.07
CA SER A 730 12.04 3.97 20.32
C SER A 730 13.53 4.33 20.27
N ALA A 731 14.43 3.42 20.70
CA ALA A 731 15.87 3.62 20.61
C ALA A 731 16.36 3.50 19.15
N SER A 732 15.93 2.45 18.44
CA SER A 732 16.12 2.31 16.99
C SER A 732 15.49 3.46 16.20
N GLN A 733 14.35 4.01 16.67
CA GLN A 733 13.74 5.19 16.07
C GLN A 733 14.51 6.48 16.35
N LYS A 734 15.23 6.61 17.46
CA LYS A 734 16.04 7.81 17.70
C LYS A 734 17.17 7.90 16.69
N GLU A 735 17.85 6.78 16.45
CA GLU A 735 18.84 6.66 15.38
C GLU A 735 18.22 6.84 13.99
N ALA A 736 17.08 6.19 13.70
CA ALA A 736 16.39 6.36 12.42
C ALA A 736 15.90 7.81 12.18
N ARG A 737 15.45 8.53 13.22
CA ARG A 737 15.05 9.94 13.13
C ARG A 737 16.25 10.85 12.86
N LEU A 738 17.36 10.64 13.55
CA LEU A 738 18.60 11.39 13.29
C LEU A 738 19.09 11.15 11.85
N LEU A 739 18.97 9.92 11.35
CA LEU A 739 19.29 9.59 9.97
C LEU A 739 18.31 10.24 8.96
N ASP A 740 17.02 10.28 9.27
CA ASP A 740 16.01 10.96 8.43
C ASP A 740 16.22 12.49 8.41
N ASP A 741 16.58 13.09 9.55
CA ASP A 741 16.94 14.51 9.65
C ASP A 741 18.15 14.83 8.77
N ARG A 742 19.22 14.03 8.85
CA ARG A 742 20.43 14.21 8.00
C ARG A 742 20.11 14.09 6.52
N PHE A 743 19.31 13.09 6.14
CA PHE A 743 18.87 12.97 4.75
C PHE A 743 18.02 14.17 4.33
N GLY A 744 17.19 14.71 5.24
CA GLY A 744 16.46 15.95 4.99
C GLY A 744 17.35 17.16 4.76
N MET A 745 18.50 17.26 5.44
CA MET A 745 19.50 18.30 5.20
C MET A 745 20.15 18.15 3.82
N GLU A 746 20.66 16.96 3.50
CA GLU A 746 21.29 16.67 2.20
C GLU A 746 20.33 16.96 1.04
N LEU A 747 19.05 16.61 1.22
CA LEU A 747 18.00 16.83 0.25
C LEU A 747 17.60 18.30 0.11
N ALA A 748 17.59 19.06 1.21
CA ALA A 748 17.34 20.49 1.16
C ALA A 748 18.44 21.22 0.38
N LEU A 749 19.69 20.79 0.56
CA LEU A 749 20.84 21.29 -0.20
C LEU A 749 20.74 20.91 -1.67
N ALA A 750 20.53 19.62 -1.96
CA ALA A 750 20.47 19.12 -3.32
C ALA A 750 19.32 19.73 -4.15
N THR A 751 18.24 20.16 -3.48
CA THR A 751 17.08 20.80 -4.12
C THR A 751 17.08 22.33 -4.01
N GLU A 752 18.03 22.90 -3.26
CA GLU A 752 18.10 24.33 -2.92
C GLU A 752 16.77 24.88 -2.34
N ARG A 753 16.06 24.07 -1.54
CA ARG A 753 14.74 24.40 -1.01
C ARG A 753 14.70 24.38 0.51
N TYR A 754 14.66 25.57 1.10
CA TYR A 754 14.53 25.72 2.56
C TYR A 754 13.24 25.08 3.12
N THR A 755 12.19 24.97 2.31
CA THR A 755 10.92 24.33 2.74
C THR A 755 11.12 22.86 3.10
N VAL A 756 12.14 22.19 2.56
CA VAL A 756 12.50 20.82 2.94
C VAL A 756 13.02 20.78 4.38
N CYS A 757 13.85 21.74 4.78
CA CYS A 757 14.28 21.91 6.18
C CYS A 757 13.06 22.11 7.10
N ASP A 758 12.07 22.90 6.66
CA ASP A 758 10.86 23.15 7.44
C ASP A 758 10.03 21.88 7.70
N VAL A 759 9.83 21.07 6.66
CA VAL A 759 8.92 19.94 6.69
C VAL A 759 9.59 18.68 7.24
N ARG A 760 10.85 18.42 6.86
CA ARG A 760 11.48 17.11 7.09
C ARG A 760 12.40 17.08 8.30
N VAL A 761 13.22 18.12 8.49
CA VAL A 761 14.14 18.16 9.63
C VAL A 761 13.36 18.49 10.90
N LYS A 762 13.29 17.52 11.81
CA LYS A 762 12.53 17.59 13.07
C LYS A 762 13.42 18.00 14.24
N ASN A 763 14.70 17.62 14.25
CA ASN A 763 15.64 18.07 15.26
C ASN A 763 15.90 19.59 15.12
N PRO A 764 15.62 20.42 16.14
CA PRO A 764 15.80 21.87 16.06
C PRO A 764 17.22 22.31 15.70
N ASP A 765 18.25 21.66 16.24
CA ASP A 765 19.65 22.07 16.04
C ASP A 765 20.07 21.82 14.60
N LEU A 766 19.84 20.58 14.10
CA LEU A 766 20.07 20.21 12.70
C LEU A 766 19.22 21.04 11.72
N LYS A 767 18.06 21.53 12.16
CA LYS A 767 17.17 22.33 11.33
C LYS A 767 17.75 23.73 11.12
N GLU A 768 18.36 24.34 12.12
CA GLU A 768 19.06 25.61 11.95
C GLU A 768 20.30 25.45 11.05
N GLU A 769 21.06 24.37 11.22
CA GLU A 769 22.16 24.01 10.30
C GLU A 769 21.66 23.82 8.86
N CYS A 770 20.52 23.15 8.67
CA CYS A 770 19.91 23.00 7.35
C CYS A 770 19.60 24.35 6.70
N PHE A 771 19.03 25.30 7.46
CA PHE A 771 18.74 26.63 6.94
C PHE A 771 20.02 27.41 6.62
N HIS A 772 21.05 27.28 7.47
CA HIS A 772 22.37 27.84 7.21
C HIS A 772 22.89 27.37 5.85
N ASP A 773 22.98 26.06 5.65
CA ASP A 773 23.61 25.49 4.46
C ASP A 773 22.82 25.86 3.19
N VAL A 774 21.49 25.87 3.25
CA VAL A 774 20.65 26.31 2.12
C VAL A 774 20.79 27.82 1.85
N ALA A 775 20.88 28.65 2.89
CA ALA A 775 21.07 30.08 2.75
C ALA A 775 22.40 30.40 2.07
N VAL A 776 23.48 29.72 2.49
CA VAL A 776 24.80 29.87 1.88
C VAL A 776 24.80 29.39 0.42
N ALA A 777 24.21 28.23 0.14
CA ALA A 777 24.15 27.67 -1.21
C ALA A 777 23.36 28.55 -2.19
N THR A 778 22.26 29.16 -1.73
CA THR A 778 21.38 30.01 -2.56
C THR A 778 21.75 31.49 -2.55
N GLY A 779 22.59 31.92 -1.61
CA GLY A 779 22.88 33.33 -1.33
C GLY A 779 21.72 34.11 -0.68
N ASP A 780 20.65 33.45 -0.23
CA ASP A 780 19.50 34.12 0.39
C ASP A 780 19.76 34.42 1.88
N TYR A 781 20.36 35.58 2.15
CA TYR A 781 20.64 36.04 3.51
C TYR A 781 19.39 36.23 4.38
N ASN A 782 18.18 36.33 3.80
CA ASN A 782 16.95 36.45 4.60
C ASN A 782 16.67 35.17 5.37
N LEU A 783 17.12 34.02 4.87
CA LEU A 783 17.04 32.75 5.59
C LEU A 783 17.89 32.79 6.87
N CYS A 784 19.10 33.36 6.81
CA CYS A 784 19.93 33.56 8.00
C CYS A 784 19.18 34.41 9.05
N ASP A 785 18.54 35.50 8.64
CA ASP A 785 17.88 36.45 9.55
C ASP A 785 16.59 35.87 10.17
N VAL A 786 15.76 35.20 9.35
CA VAL A 786 14.40 34.77 9.74
C VAL A 786 14.35 33.37 10.34
N LYS A 787 15.20 32.45 9.86
CA LYS A 787 15.10 31.02 10.18
C LYS A 787 16.13 30.54 11.20
N ILE A 788 17.28 31.21 11.33
CA ILE A 788 18.34 30.84 12.29
C ILE A 788 18.23 31.72 13.54
N LYS A 789 18.07 31.09 14.70
CA LYS A 789 17.94 31.80 15.99
C LYS A 789 19.25 31.82 16.77
N THR A 790 20.08 30.81 16.56
CA THR A 790 21.39 30.70 17.19
C THR A 790 22.32 31.79 16.64
N ARG A 791 22.74 32.71 17.50
CA ARG A 791 23.55 33.88 17.10
C ARG A 791 24.85 33.49 16.41
N GLU A 792 25.57 32.52 16.95
CA GLU A 792 26.86 32.07 16.39
C GLU A 792 26.69 31.56 14.96
N LEU A 793 25.74 30.65 14.74
CA LEU A 793 25.44 30.10 13.42
C LEU A 793 24.90 31.15 12.44
N ARG A 794 24.12 32.12 12.93
CA ARG A 794 23.59 33.21 12.10
C ARG A 794 24.68 34.20 11.67
N ASP A 795 25.57 34.58 12.58
CA ASP A 795 26.72 35.44 12.27
C ASP A 795 27.65 34.75 11.25
N ASP A 796 27.84 33.43 11.37
CA ASP A 796 28.60 32.62 10.41
C ASP A 796 27.92 32.55 9.03
N CYS A 797 26.60 32.32 8.99
CA CYS A 797 25.78 32.36 7.77
C CYS A 797 25.97 33.66 6.98
N PHE A 798 25.87 34.81 7.67
CA PHE A 798 26.08 36.11 7.04
C PHE A 798 27.51 36.30 6.54
N LYS A 799 28.50 35.83 7.30
CA LYS A 799 29.92 35.88 6.89
C LYS A 799 30.13 35.10 5.59
N GLU A 800 29.67 33.85 5.51
CA GLU A 800 29.90 33.02 4.33
C GLU A 800 29.24 33.61 3.07
N ILE A 801 28.00 34.08 3.18
CA ILE A 801 27.31 34.76 2.07
C ILE A 801 28.03 36.06 1.68
N ALA A 802 28.46 36.87 2.66
CA ALA A 802 29.19 38.11 2.40
C ALA A 802 30.52 37.85 1.68
N VAL A 803 31.27 36.84 2.10
CA VAL A 803 32.56 36.45 1.49
C VAL A 803 32.36 35.88 0.08
N ALA A 804 31.29 35.11 -0.15
CA ALA A 804 30.96 34.56 -1.46
C ALA A 804 30.51 35.65 -2.46
N THR A 805 29.76 36.64 -1.99
CA THR A 805 29.20 37.74 -2.84
C THR A 805 30.10 38.97 -2.92
N GLY A 806 31.07 39.12 -2.00
CA GLY A 806 31.89 40.32 -1.85
C GLY A 806 31.16 41.51 -1.21
N ASP A 807 30.02 41.28 -0.54
CA ASP A 807 29.19 42.33 0.06
C ASP A 807 29.65 42.71 1.47
N LEU A 808 30.44 43.78 1.57
CA LEU A 808 30.91 44.34 2.84
C LEU A 808 29.77 44.81 3.76
N ASN A 809 28.60 45.17 3.22
CA ASN A 809 27.49 45.63 4.07
C ASN A 809 26.92 44.49 4.91
N LEU A 810 26.89 43.27 4.38
CA LEU A 810 26.49 42.10 5.15
C LEU A 810 27.42 41.89 6.36
N CYS A 811 28.75 41.98 6.17
CA CYS A 811 29.70 41.93 7.27
C CYS A 811 29.46 43.05 8.30
N GLN A 812 29.24 44.29 7.83
CA GLN A 812 29.21 45.46 8.70
C GLN A 812 27.89 45.66 9.45
N VAL A 813 26.76 45.27 8.85
CA VAL A 813 25.42 45.59 9.38
C VAL A 813 24.76 44.37 10.01
N LYS A 814 24.96 43.17 9.45
CA LYS A 814 24.22 41.98 9.86
C LYS A 814 24.94 41.10 10.90
N ILE A 815 26.27 41.12 10.93
CA ILE A 815 27.06 40.36 11.91
C ILE A 815 27.14 41.12 13.24
N GLU A 816 26.67 40.49 14.31
CA GLU A 816 26.68 41.06 15.66
C GLU A 816 28.01 40.82 16.40
N SER A 817 28.69 39.70 16.15
CA SER A 817 29.98 39.38 16.74
C SER A 817 31.11 40.22 16.15
N ASN A 818 31.80 41.00 16.98
CA ASN A 818 32.93 41.82 16.54
C ASN A 818 34.09 41.00 15.96
N THR A 819 34.32 39.79 16.48
CA THR A 819 35.37 38.89 16.01
C THR A 819 35.05 38.38 14.60
N VAL A 820 33.85 37.81 14.41
CA VAL A 820 33.39 37.28 13.11
C VAL A 820 33.29 38.40 12.07
N LYS A 821 32.93 39.61 12.49
CA LYS A 821 32.88 40.80 11.64
C LYS A 821 34.25 41.20 11.10
N ALA A 822 35.28 41.19 11.96
CA ALA A 822 36.65 41.46 11.53
C ALA A 822 37.15 40.40 10.55
N GLU A 823 36.91 39.11 10.85
CA GLU A 823 37.24 37.99 9.96
C GLU A 823 36.54 38.10 8.59
N CYS A 824 35.26 38.49 8.58
CA CYS A 824 34.47 38.67 7.36
C CYS A 824 35.04 39.77 6.45
N VAL A 825 35.35 40.93 7.03
CA VAL A 825 35.94 42.06 6.30
C VAL A 825 37.31 41.70 5.75
N GLU A 826 38.17 41.09 6.58
CA GLU A 826 39.50 40.64 6.18
C GLU A 826 39.45 39.60 5.06
N ALA A 827 38.53 38.63 5.14
CA ALA A 827 38.35 37.61 4.11
C ALA A 827 37.91 38.18 2.74
N ILE A 828 37.08 39.24 2.74
CA ILE A 828 36.69 39.94 1.51
C ILE A 828 37.86 40.77 0.96
N GLU A 829 38.60 41.47 1.83
CA GLU A 829 39.74 42.29 1.44
C GLU A 829 40.89 41.46 0.86
N ASN A 830 41.18 40.28 1.42
CA ASN A 830 42.21 39.36 0.93
C ASN A 830 41.86 38.68 -0.42
N ARG A 831 40.60 38.73 -0.85
CA ARG A 831 40.16 38.25 -2.17
C ARG A 831 40.20 39.31 -3.28
N ARG A 832 40.34 40.59 -2.91
CA ARG A 832 40.55 41.71 -3.85
C ARG A 832 42.02 41.84 -4.21
#